data_AF-A0A948Q2J0-F1
#
_entry.id   AF-A0A948Q2J0-F1
#
_cell.length_a   1.000
_cell.length_b   1.000
_cell.length_c   1.000
_cell.angle_alpha   90.00
_cell.angle_beta   90.00
_cell.angle_gamma   90.00
#
_symmetry.space_group_name_H-M   'P 1'
#
loop_
_entity.id
_entity.type
_entity.pdbx_description
1 polymer ?
#
loop_
_entity_poly.entity_id
_entity_poly.type
_entity_poly.pdbx_seq_one_letter_code
_entity_poly.pdbx_strand_id
1 'polypeptide(L)'
;MTETGTTLLQAALRYAELGYPVFPCVPGGKAPATPHGFLDATTDASQIEAWWTARPDANIGMPTAGLLVVDVDGADNPWPGEDLEGIGDCPLSMTPRGGRHYIFRQPAGKSWSSTAGRLAPKVDTRANGGYIVLPPSVVGGKPYRWVRALEVGPADQPEAPAWLGSRVEGGADLFAQGPGGPAEDRPVAAQGPPVAPQCAPAAAGGNVIPAGHRNATLARLGGAMRRVGMSQEEILAALVRANLDRCSPPLKDREVQRIATSIARYEPDQVAVAVVEDHWRQDNPGATEPEDSGPEMPDPGPLPVDLLRIPGFVSEVMDYCLETAPYPNSSMAFAGALALLATLAGRKVRDPGDNRTNVYILGLAHSSAGKDRPRKINAEILHTLGMSGQIGGRFASGEGLQDALFTEPAMLFQTDEIDGMLQSINKARDARYESIMETLLTMYSSANSIFPMRRKAGRDAPGAIDQPCLVVFGTAIPNHYYEALSERMLTNGFFARMIVLECGSRSTGREPRLLPLPERVLETAQWWADFRAGTGNLENWHPVPRVVPHTDQATDVLVETRLEAEAEYAKAEAADDSVGTTVWGRVSEHARKLALIYAVSENHERPEIGKTAASWASRLILHQTKRMLFMAQSHVADNPFHAECLRFLQKLRAAPDRALPHGVLLKRMKTDAKSFSGLVTTLEQRGDIVVQVQATSGRTGRIYRLAGSSSDATKGGG
;
A
#
# COMPACT_ATOMS: atom_id res chain seq x y z
N MET A 1 38.55 -21.63 48.01
CA MET A 1 37.83 -20.39 48.33
C MET A 1 36.94 -20.09 47.14
N THR A 2 35.63 -20.20 47.32
CA THR A 2 34.60 -20.07 46.29
C THR A 2 34.56 -18.64 45.76
N GLU A 3 34.73 -18.44 44.45
CA GLU A 3 34.54 -17.14 43.78
C GLU A 3 33.16 -16.56 44.16
N THR A 4 33.18 -15.46 44.89
CA THR A 4 31.99 -14.65 45.19
C THR A 4 31.45 -14.10 43.88
N GLY A 5 30.34 -14.66 43.39
CA GLY A 5 29.71 -14.25 42.13
C GLY A 5 29.38 -12.75 42.14
N THR A 6 29.87 -12.03 41.13
CA THR A 6 29.60 -10.60 40.91
C THR A 6 28.09 -10.36 40.83
N THR A 7 27.56 -9.43 41.62
CA THR A 7 26.13 -9.08 41.60
C THR A 7 25.78 -8.28 40.33
N LEU A 8 24.50 -8.27 39.93
CA LEU A 8 24.04 -7.51 38.75
C LEU A 8 24.31 -6.01 38.90
N LEU A 9 24.20 -5.46 40.11
CA LEU A 9 24.57 -4.08 40.41
C LEU A 9 26.06 -3.80 40.18
N GLN A 10 26.93 -4.66 40.72
CA GLN A 10 28.39 -4.50 40.56
C GLN A 10 28.79 -4.55 39.09
N ALA A 11 28.17 -5.44 38.30
CA ALA A 11 28.39 -5.49 36.87
C ALA A 11 27.87 -4.25 36.13
N ALA A 12 26.68 -3.74 36.49
CA ALA A 12 26.11 -2.52 35.90
C ALA A 12 27.00 -1.29 36.17
N LEU A 13 27.46 -1.12 37.40
CA LEU A 13 28.41 -0.06 37.77
C LEU A 13 29.72 -0.19 37.01
N ARG A 14 30.24 -1.41 36.85
CA ARG A 14 31.46 -1.66 36.08
C ARG A 14 31.34 -1.23 34.61
N TYR A 15 30.19 -1.48 33.97
CA TYR A 15 29.96 -1.00 32.60
C TYR A 15 29.89 0.52 32.54
N ALA A 16 29.24 1.15 33.51
CA ALA A 16 29.17 2.61 33.60
C ALA A 16 30.54 3.26 33.81
N GLU A 17 31.42 2.66 34.64
CA GLU A 17 32.82 3.09 34.82
C GLU A 17 33.61 3.06 33.50
N LEU A 18 33.33 2.07 32.64
CA LEU A 18 33.91 1.96 31.31
C LEU A 18 33.26 2.93 30.30
N GLY A 19 32.27 3.73 30.70
CA GLY A 19 31.59 4.70 29.86
C GLY A 19 30.45 4.13 29.02
N TYR A 20 29.97 2.91 29.31
CA TYR A 20 28.76 2.37 28.69
C TYR A 20 27.53 2.79 29.49
N PRO A 21 26.59 3.57 28.92
CA PRO A 21 25.33 3.82 29.58
C PRO A 21 24.56 2.50 29.73
N VAL A 22 23.97 2.26 30.90
CA VAL A 22 23.20 1.04 31.19
C VAL A 22 21.82 1.38 31.73
N PHE A 23 20.90 0.42 31.65
CA PHE A 23 19.55 0.54 32.20
C PHE A 23 19.05 -0.83 32.69
N PRO A 24 18.15 -0.87 33.70
CA PRO A 24 17.57 -2.12 34.18
C PRO A 24 16.57 -2.69 33.18
N CYS A 25 16.58 -4.00 33.02
CA CYS A 25 15.62 -4.79 32.28
C CYS A 25 14.83 -5.69 33.24
N VAL A 26 13.63 -6.11 32.82
CA VAL A 26 12.77 -7.00 33.61
C VAL A 26 13.54 -8.28 33.97
N PRO A 27 13.55 -8.70 35.26
CA PRO A 27 14.20 -9.94 35.68
C PRO A 27 13.75 -11.15 34.85
N GLY A 28 14.69 -11.99 34.42
CA GLY A 28 14.38 -13.16 33.59
C GLY A 28 13.98 -12.83 32.13
N GLY A 29 13.88 -11.55 31.76
CA GLY A 29 13.46 -11.05 30.45
C GLY A 29 14.48 -10.11 29.80
N LYS A 30 14.11 -9.54 28.65
CA LYS A 30 14.94 -8.60 27.88
C LYS A 30 14.33 -7.20 27.70
N ALA A 31 13.11 -6.98 28.20
CA ALA A 31 12.40 -5.72 28.08
C ALA A 31 12.97 -4.70 29.09
N PRO A 32 13.13 -3.42 28.73
CA PRO A 32 13.53 -2.38 29.68
C PRO A 32 12.53 -2.25 30.83
N ALA A 33 13.02 -1.98 32.04
CA ALA A 33 12.21 -1.77 33.24
C ALA A 33 12.11 -0.28 33.63
N THR A 34 12.39 0.61 32.68
CA THR A 34 12.42 2.07 32.81
C THR A 34 11.25 2.74 32.06
N PRO A 35 10.73 3.90 32.50
CA PRO A 35 9.56 4.56 31.90
C PRO A 35 9.69 4.90 30.42
N HIS A 36 10.87 5.34 29.96
CA HIS A 36 11.13 5.69 28.55
C HIS A 36 11.93 4.60 27.83
N GLY A 37 11.93 3.38 28.36
CA GLY A 37 12.69 2.26 27.80
C GLY A 37 14.20 2.49 27.86
N PHE A 38 14.94 1.98 26.86
CA PHE A 38 16.40 2.06 26.84
C PHE A 38 16.95 3.50 26.73
N LEU A 39 16.09 4.50 26.43
CA LEU A 39 16.48 5.91 26.34
C LEU A 39 16.86 6.51 27.71
N ASP A 40 16.41 5.88 28.81
CA ASP A 40 16.79 6.30 30.16
C ASP A 40 18.19 5.81 30.55
N ALA A 41 18.92 5.11 29.67
CA ALA A 41 20.25 4.56 30.00
C ALA A 41 21.23 5.64 30.45
N THR A 42 21.99 5.34 31.50
CA THR A 42 22.89 6.31 32.14
C THR A 42 24.21 5.67 32.56
N THR A 43 25.24 6.50 32.70
CA THR A 43 26.52 6.15 33.35
C THR A 43 26.60 6.70 34.78
N ASP A 44 25.55 7.37 35.27
CA ASP A 44 25.51 7.91 36.63
C ASP A 44 25.36 6.78 37.66
N ALA A 45 26.40 6.59 38.47
CA ALA A 45 26.47 5.56 39.49
C ALA A 45 25.32 5.67 40.51
N SER A 46 24.93 6.89 40.92
CA SER A 46 23.86 7.07 41.90
C SER A 46 22.50 6.61 41.36
N GLN A 47 22.23 6.86 40.08
CA GLN A 47 21.00 6.41 39.43
C GLN A 47 20.98 4.89 39.22
N ILE A 48 22.13 4.30 38.88
CA ILE A 48 22.28 2.84 38.73
C ILE A 48 22.08 2.14 40.08
N GLU A 49 22.70 2.64 41.15
CA GLU A 49 22.52 2.14 42.50
C GLU A 49 21.05 2.21 42.93
N ALA A 50 20.36 3.33 42.65
CA ALA A 50 18.95 3.48 42.96
C ALA A 50 18.08 2.43 42.24
N TRP A 51 18.32 2.17 40.96
CA TRP A 51 17.57 1.17 40.20
C TRP A 51 17.76 -0.25 40.74
N TRP A 52 18.99 -0.65 41.02
CA TRP A 52 19.27 -2.00 41.51
C TRP A 52 19.02 -2.16 43.01
N THR A 53 18.93 -1.06 43.78
CA THR A 53 18.37 -1.10 45.14
C THR A 53 16.88 -1.42 45.10
N ALA A 54 16.15 -0.79 44.17
CA ALA A 54 14.72 -1.04 43.99
C ALA A 54 14.42 -2.42 43.36
N ARG A 55 15.30 -2.91 42.48
CA ARG A 55 15.17 -4.21 41.80
C ARG A 55 16.52 -4.93 41.70
N PRO A 56 16.94 -5.65 42.75
CA PRO A 56 18.26 -6.30 42.80
C PRO A 56 18.50 -7.37 41.72
N ASP A 57 17.43 -7.94 41.18
CA ASP A 57 17.42 -9.01 40.18
C ASP A 57 17.22 -8.50 38.74
N ALA A 58 17.21 -7.17 38.52
CA ALA A 58 17.05 -6.59 37.19
C ALA A 58 18.23 -6.95 36.28
N ASN A 59 17.91 -7.40 35.06
CA ASN A 59 18.90 -7.65 34.02
C ASN A 59 19.52 -6.32 33.54
N ILE A 60 20.71 -6.38 32.95
CA ILE A 60 21.47 -5.21 32.51
C ILE A 60 21.29 -5.03 31.00
N GLY A 61 20.69 -3.91 30.59
CA GLY A 61 20.61 -3.48 29.19
C GLY A 61 21.64 -2.40 28.87
N MET A 62 22.15 -2.38 27.64
CA MET A 62 23.07 -1.36 27.12
C MET A 62 22.64 -0.94 25.71
N PRO A 63 22.38 0.36 25.45
CA PRO A 63 22.10 0.86 24.11
C PRO A 63 23.33 0.71 23.22
N THR A 64 23.10 0.49 21.92
CA THR A 64 24.16 0.27 20.93
C THR A 64 24.48 1.53 20.13
N ALA A 65 24.22 2.72 20.70
CA ALA A 65 24.53 4.00 20.06
C ALA A 65 26.05 4.17 19.89
N GLY A 66 26.51 4.47 18.67
CA GLY A 66 27.93 4.55 18.32
C GLY A 66 28.64 3.20 18.20
N LEU A 67 27.94 2.09 18.49
CA LEU A 67 28.45 0.73 18.38
C LEU A 67 27.79 -0.01 17.20
N LEU A 68 28.44 -1.07 16.75
CA LEU A 68 27.87 -2.09 15.88
C LEU A 68 27.99 -3.43 16.60
N VAL A 69 26.86 -4.03 16.96
CA VAL A 69 26.81 -5.38 17.50
C VAL A 69 26.28 -6.32 16.44
N VAL A 70 27.03 -7.37 16.12
CA VAL A 70 26.55 -8.46 15.28
C VAL A 70 25.93 -9.53 16.18
N ASP A 71 24.63 -9.74 16.04
CA ASP A 71 23.80 -10.65 16.83
C ASP A 71 23.56 -11.93 16.02
N VAL A 72 24.27 -12.99 16.38
CA VAL A 72 24.22 -14.30 15.72
C VAL A 72 23.29 -15.20 16.51
N ASP A 73 22.18 -15.61 15.90
CA ASP A 73 21.19 -16.47 16.52
C ASP A 73 21.48 -17.96 16.27
N GLY A 74 21.51 -18.73 17.37
CA GLY A 74 21.63 -20.19 17.39
C GLY A 74 23.05 -20.72 17.59
N ALA A 75 23.18 -21.79 18.38
CA ALA A 75 24.46 -22.43 18.67
C ALA A 75 25.16 -22.97 17.41
N ASP A 76 24.38 -23.56 16.51
CA ASP A 76 24.85 -24.22 15.29
C ASP A 76 25.01 -23.26 14.10
N ASN A 77 24.87 -21.94 14.32
CA ASN A 77 25.05 -20.96 13.26
C ASN A 77 26.55 -20.91 12.89
N PRO A 78 26.92 -21.20 11.62
CA PRO A 78 28.33 -21.27 11.23
C PRO A 78 29.00 -19.89 11.16
N TRP A 79 28.24 -18.79 11.26
CA TRP A 79 28.80 -17.44 11.22
C TRP A 79 29.61 -17.12 12.50
N PRO A 80 30.82 -16.53 12.38
CA PRO A 80 31.43 -15.95 11.18
C PRO A 80 32.15 -16.92 10.21
N GLY A 81 32.37 -18.19 10.57
CA GLY A 81 33.20 -19.14 9.82
C GLY A 81 34.69 -18.98 10.14
N GLU A 82 35.56 -19.78 9.51
CA GLU A 82 37.00 -19.84 9.81
C GLU A 82 37.84 -18.69 9.21
N ASP A 83 37.28 -17.87 8.31
CA ASP A 83 38.05 -16.95 7.45
C ASP A 83 37.70 -15.44 7.57
N LEU A 84 37.00 -15.00 8.63
CA LEU A 84 36.66 -13.56 8.77
C LEU A 84 37.70 -12.79 9.59
N GLU A 85 38.69 -12.26 8.87
CA GLU A 85 39.73 -11.36 9.38
C GLU A 85 39.11 -10.15 10.10
N GLY A 86 39.58 -9.88 11.32
CA GLY A 86 39.17 -8.72 12.12
C GLY A 86 37.96 -8.91 13.04
N ILE A 87 37.30 -10.08 13.08
CA ILE A 87 36.26 -10.40 14.09
C ILE A 87 36.86 -11.01 15.36
N GLY A 88 38.01 -11.67 15.23
CA GLY A 88 38.62 -12.50 16.27
C GLY A 88 38.96 -11.78 17.57
N ASP A 89 39.15 -10.47 17.58
CA ASP A 89 39.69 -9.74 18.74
C ASP A 89 38.66 -8.84 19.45
N CYS A 90 37.41 -8.82 19.00
CA CYS A 90 36.37 -7.98 19.60
C CYS A 90 35.75 -8.61 20.87
N PRO A 91 35.14 -7.82 21.77
CA PRO A 91 34.32 -8.36 22.84
C PRO A 91 33.22 -9.27 22.30
N LEU A 92 33.01 -10.38 23.01
CA LEU A 92 32.13 -11.46 22.59
C LEU A 92 31.33 -11.98 23.79
N SER A 93 30.00 -11.86 23.74
CA SER A 93 29.11 -12.49 24.70
C SER A 93 28.31 -13.63 24.07
N MET A 94 28.04 -14.68 24.85
CA MET A 94 27.11 -15.74 24.49
C MET A 94 25.72 -15.44 25.02
N THR A 95 24.71 -15.69 24.19
CA THR A 95 23.31 -15.53 24.55
C THR A 95 22.75 -16.81 25.19
N PRO A 96 21.68 -16.72 25.99
CA PRO A 96 21.02 -17.86 26.65
C PRO A 96 20.53 -18.97 25.71
N ARG A 97 20.38 -18.68 24.41
CA ARG A 97 19.95 -19.63 23.37
C ARG A 97 21.11 -20.16 22.53
N GLY A 98 22.36 -19.94 22.95
CA GLY A 98 23.56 -20.38 22.26
C GLY A 98 24.05 -19.45 21.14
N GLY A 99 23.41 -18.30 20.96
CA GLY A 99 23.87 -17.26 20.02
C GLY A 99 25.07 -16.48 20.53
N ARG A 100 25.56 -15.53 19.74
CA ARG A 100 26.78 -14.75 19.99
C ARG A 100 26.58 -13.27 19.65
N HIS A 101 27.05 -12.37 20.49
CA HIS A 101 27.13 -10.93 20.19
C HIS A 101 28.59 -10.53 20.01
N TYR A 102 28.96 -10.05 18.82
CA TYR A 102 30.27 -9.45 18.53
C TYR A 102 30.15 -7.92 18.53
N ILE A 103 30.94 -7.22 19.35
CA ILE A 103 30.75 -5.78 19.60
C ILE A 103 31.91 -4.99 19.00
N PHE A 104 31.61 -4.00 18.17
CA PHE A 104 32.56 -3.10 17.53
C PHE A 104 32.16 -1.64 17.73
N ARG A 105 33.09 -0.70 17.60
CA ARG A 105 32.71 0.71 17.34
C ARG A 105 32.41 0.93 15.86
N GLN A 106 31.54 1.89 15.57
CA GLN A 106 31.32 2.32 14.18
C GLN A 106 32.53 3.13 13.66
N PRO A 107 32.87 3.04 12.36
CA PRO A 107 33.87 3.92 11.75
C PRO A 107 33.48 5.40 11.84
N ALA A 108 34.48 6.28 11.91
CA ALA A 108 34.23 7.72 11.98
C ALA A 108 33.41 8.21 10.76
N GLY A 109 32.36 9.00 11.02
CA GLY A 109 31.47 9.52 9.97
C GLY A 109 30.37 8.56 9.51
N LYS A 110 30.28 7.34 10.07
CA LYS A 110 29.18 6.41 9.81
C LYS A 110 28.15 6.47 10.94
N SER A 111 26.86 6.33 10.58
CA SER A 111 25.74 6.26 11.52
C SER A 111 24.81 5.13 11.08
N TRP A 112 25.22 3.90 11.35
CA TRP A 112 24.45 2.71 10.99
C TRP A 112 23.29 2.51 11.98
N SER A 113 22.13 2.14 11.44
CA SER A 113 20.95 1.71 12.20
C SER A 113 20.89 0.18 12.28
N SER A 114 20.07 -0.34 13.21
CA SER A 114 19.88 -1.78 13.35
C SER A 114 19.24 -2.41 12.10
N THR A 115 19.72 -3.58 11.68
CA THR A 115 19.20 -4.29 10.49
C THR A 115 18.96 -5.76 10.81
N ALA A 116 18.01 -6.40 10.13
CA ALA A 116 17.72 -7.83 10.29
C ALA A 116 18.13 -8.59 9.02
N GLY A 117 18.83 -9.72 9.19
CA GLY A 117 19.15 -10.67 8.13
C GLY A 117 20.05 -10.15 6.99
N ARG A 118 20.77 -9.04 7.17
CA ARG A 118 21.64 -8.45 6.12
C ARG A 118 23.02 -9.08 6.00
N LEU A 119 23.57 -9.64 7.08
CA LEU A 119 24.94 -10.16 7.09
C LEU A 119 25.01 -11.66 6.73
N ALA A 120 24.02 -12.41 7.18
CA ALA A 120 23.76 -13.82 6.85
C ALA A 120 22.37 -14.19 7.41
N PRO A 121 21.77 -15.33 6.98
CA PRO A 121 20.60 -15.88 7.64
C PRO A 121 20.82 -16.02 9.15
N LYS A 122 19.89 -15.50 9.97
CA LYS A 122 19.98 -15.49 11.44
C LYS A 122 21.21 -14.73 11.99
N VAL A 123 21.72 -13.75 11.24
CA VAL A 123 22.75 -12.81 11.69
C VAL A 123 22.24 -11.40 11.50
N ASP A 124 21.84 -10.79 12.61
CA ASP A 124 21.29 -9.44 12.68
C ASP A 124 22.37 -8.44 13.12
N THR A 125 22.11 -7.14 12.91
CA THR A 125 22.94 -6.07 13.48
C THR A 125 22.13 -5.18 14.42
N ARG A 126 22.69 -4.89 15.60
CA ARG A 126 22.21 -3.86 16.52
C ARG A 126 23.16 -2.68 16.49
N ALA A 127 22.67 -1.51 16.12
CA ALA A 127 23.45 -0.29 16.01
C ALA A 127 22.64 0.89 16.57
N ASN A 128 22.69 2.08 15.97
CA ASN A 128 21.95 3.24 16.49
C ASN A 128 20.44 2.93 16.56
N GLY A 129 19.81 3.30 17.68
CA GLY A 129 18.40 3.02 17.97
C GLY A 129 18.10 1.60 18.47
N GLY A 130 19.13 0.78 18.74
CA GLY A 130 19.00 -0.54 19.35
C GLY A 130 19.67 -0.64 20.73
N TYR A 131 19.53 -1.80 21.37
CA TYR A 131 20.22 -2.15 22.61
C TYR A 131 20.45 -3.67 22.68
N ILE A 132 21.34 -4.11 23.56
CA ILE A 132 21.57 -5.51 23.90
C ILE A 132 21.47 -5.74 25.42
N VAL A 133 21.23 -6.99 25.82
CA VAL A 133 21.33 -7.42 27.22
C VAL A 133 22.74 -7.94 27.47
N LEU A 134 23.37 -7.50 28.56
CA LEU A 134 24.76 -7.81 28.90
C LEU A 134 24.86 -8.91 29.97
N PRO A 135 25.93 -9.73 29.97
CA PRO A 135 26.29 -10.57 31.11
C PRO A 135 26.43 -9.75 32.42
N PRO A 136 26.14 -10.30 33.61
CA PRO A 136 25.73 -11.67 33.90
C PRO A 136 24.19 -11.89 33.89
N SER A 137 23.42 -11.08 33.16
CA SER A 137 21.94 -11.18 33.07
C SER A 137 21.44 -12.59 32.75
N VAL A 138 20.27 -12.95 33.27
CA VAL A 138 19.65 -14.28 33.08
C VAL A 138 18.32 -14.13 32.34
N VAL A 139 18.12 -14.90 31.27
CA VAL A 139 16.85 -14.90 30.52
C VAL A 139 16.35 -16.33 30.35
N GLY A 140 15.10 -16.59 30.72
CA GLY A 140 14.52 -17.94 30.67
C GLY A 140 15.34 -18.97 31.47
N GLY A 141 15.91 -18.57 32.61
CA GLY A 141 16.72 -19.43 33.48
C GLY A 141 18.15 -19.72 33.00
N LYS A 142 18.60 -19.17 31.88
CA LYS A 142 19.96 -19.35 31.34
C LYS A 142 20.73 -18.01 31.29
N PRO A 143 22.01 -17.97 31.70
CA PRO A 143 22.77 -16.73 31.78
C PRO A 143 23.35 -16.30 30.42
N TYR A 144 23.45 -14.98 30.23
CA TYR A 144 24.41 -14.36 29.33
C TYR A 144 25.81 -14.51 29.92
N ARG A 145 26.81 -14.82 29.09
CA ARG A 145 28.20 -15.03 29.53
C ARG A 145 29.19 -14.31 28.63
N TRP A 146 30.22 -13.70 29.20
CA TRP A 146 31.35 -13.21 28.41
C TRP A 146 32.22 -14.39 27.97
N VAL A 147 32.55 -14.44 26.69
CA VAL A 147 33.70 -15.18 26.16
C VAL A 147 34.93 -14.27 26.20
N ARG A 148 34.75 -13.00 25.81
CA ARG A 148 35.72 -11.91 25.95
C ARG A 148 34.97 -10.66 26.41
N ALA A 149 35.31 -10.15 27.58
CA ALA A 149 34.56 -9.08 28.23
C ALA A 149 34.84 -7.70 27.62
N LEU A 150 33.99 -6.72 27.97
CA LEU A 150 34.27 -5.31 27.72
C LEU A 150 35.34 -4.84 28.71
N GLU A 151 36.52 -4.46 28.22
CA GLU A 151 37.64 -3.96 29.04
C GLU A 151 37.95 -2.48 28.82
N VAL A 152 37.48 -1.92 27.71
CA VAL A 152 37.68 -0.52 27.30
C VAL A 152 36.35 0.14 26.95
N GLY A 153 36.32 1.48 26.93
CA GLY A 153 35.11 2.23 26.64
C GLY A 153 34.66 2.20 25.18
N PRO A 154 33.44 2.69 24.86
CA PRO A 154 32.83 2.56 23.53
C PRO A 154 33.69 3.12 22.37
N ALA A 155 34.41 4.21 22.61
CA ALA A 155 35.24 4.88 21.61
C ALA A 155 36.55 4.13 21.31
N ASP A 156 37.02 3.32 22.26
CA ASP A 156 38.27 2.55 22.17
C ASP A 156 38.05 1.10 21.75
N GLN A 157 36.79 0.71 21.51
CA GLN A 157 36.47 -0.61 20.95
C GLN A 157 37.09 -0.76 19.55
N PRO A 158 37.41 -1.99 19.12
CA PRO A 158 37.91 -2.21 17.77
C PRO A 158 36.88 -1.74 16.75
N GLU A 159 37.36 -1.06 15.72
CA GLU A 159 36.51 -0.61 14.62
C GLU A 159 35.98 -1.82 13.84
N ALA A 160 34.71 -1.74 13.42
CA ALA A 160 34.13 -2.76 12.54
C ALA A 160 34.98 -2.91 11.26
N PRO A 161 35.41 -4.14 10.88
CA PRO A 161 36.21 -4.35 9.68
C PRO A 161 35.54 -3.77 8.43
N ALA A 162 36.33 -3.24 7.48
CA ALA A 162 35.80 -2.57 6.29
C ALA A 162 34.85 -3.45 5.45
N TRP A 163 35.11 -4.76 5.39
CA TRP A 163 34.24 -5.72 4.72
C TRP A 163 32.88 -5.86 5.43
N LEU A 164 32.85 -5.77 6.76
CA LEU A 164 31.62 -5.84 7.56
C LEU A 164 30.78 -4.59 7.32
N GLY A 165 31.42 -3.41 7.33
CA GLY A 165 30.76 -2.15 6.97
C GLY A 165 30.18 -2.17 5.55
N SER A 166 30.93 -2.69 4.58
CA SER A 166 30.47 -2.82 3.18
C SER A 166 29.25 -3.72 3.04
N ARG A 167 29.14 -4.80 3.83
CA ARG A 167 27.96 -5.69 3.84
C ARG A 167 26.75 -5.07 4.54
N VAL A 168 26.96 -4.27 5.60
CA VAL A 168 25.88 -3.51 6.25
C VAL A 168 25.28 -2.47 5.29
N GLU A 169 26.10 -1.88 4.43
CA GLU A 169 25.71 -0.84 3.46
C GLU A 169 25.17 -1.39 2.13
N GLY A 170 25.72 -2.50 1.62
CA GLY A 170 25.43 -3.04 0.28
C GLY A 170 24.29 -4.05 0.16
N GLY A 171 23.38 -4.13 1.16
CA GLY A 171 22.39 -5.20 1.31
C GLY A 171 21.19 -5.21 0.34
N ALA A 172 21.42 -5.12 -0.97
CA ALA A 172 20.50 -5.62 -1.99
C ALA A 172 21.23 -6.71 -2.79
N ASP A 173 20.64 -7.91 -2.89
CA ASP A 173 21.00 -9.01 -3.81
C ASP A 173 22.08 -10.05 -3.43
N LEU A 174 22.20 -10.53 -2.17
CA LEU A 174 23.25 -11.54 -1.85
C LEU A 174 22.86 -12.84 -1.11
N PHE A 175 21.60 -13.13 -0.78
CA PHE A 175 21.22 -14.42 -0.15
C PHE A 175 20.45 -15.41 -1.03
N ALA A 176 20.53 -15.26 -2.35
CA ALA A 176 20.16 -16.33 -3.27
C ALA A 176 21.42 -17.05 -3.76
N GLN A 177 21.98 -17.96 -2.96
CA GLN A 177 22.61 -19.23 -3.40
C GLN A 177 23.20 -20.05 -2.24
N GLY A 178 22.98 -21.37 -2.29
CA GLY A 178 23.36 -22.36 -1.29
C GLY A 178 24.86 -22.78 -1.31
N PRO A 179 25.24 -23.79 -0.50
CA PRO A 179 26.59 -23.90 0.07
C PRO A 179 27.56 -24.78 -0.72
N GLY A 180 28.87 -24.47 -0.62
CA GLY A 180 29.95 -25.46 -0.65
C GLY A 180 31.14 -25.19 -1.60
N GLY A 181 32.36 -25.09 -1.04
CA GLY A 181 33.62 -25.42 -1.72
C GLY A 181 34.76 -24.40 -1.51
N PRO A 182 35.98 -24.79 -1.09
CA PRO A 182 36.88 -23.94 -0.32
C PRO A 182 37.96 -23.19 -1.13
N ALA A 183 38.62 -22.30 -0.41
CA ALA A 183 39.64 -21.32 -0.77
C ALA A 183 40.90 -21.89 -1.44
N GLU A 184 41.61 -21.00 -2.17
CA GLU A 184 43.08 -20.99 -2.20
C GLU A 184 43.62 -19.59 -2.59
N ASP A 185 44.46 -19.06 -1.68
CA ASP A 185 45.63 -18.19 -1.81
C ASP A 185 45.59 -16.70 -2.30
N ARG A 186 45.92 -15.84 -1.32
CA ARG A 186 46.49 -14.46 -1.35
C ARG A 186 47.87 -14.41 -2.09
N PRO A 187 48.54 -13.26 -2.40
CA PRO A 187 48.53 -11.95 -1.70
C PRO A 187 48.75 -10.60 -2.47
N VAL A 188 48.26 -9.51 -1.85
CA VAL A 188 48.87 -8.18 -1.50
C VAL A 188 49.72 -7.35 -2.50
N ALA A 189 49.32 -6.07 -2.70
CA ALA A 189 50.10 -4.79 -2.55
C ALA A 189 49.36 -3.62 -3.27
N ALA A 190 48.81 -2.60 -2.61
CA ALA A 190 49.40 -1.37 -2.04
C ALA A 190 50.00 -0.36 -3.05
N GLN A 191 49.32 0.81 -3.24
CA GLN A 191 49.85 2.19 -3.07
C GLN A 191 49.23 3.25 -4.01
N GLY A 192 48.74 4.37 -3.42
CA GLY A 192 48.82 5.74 -3.97
C GLY A 192 47.52 6.46 -4.42
N PRO A 193 47.17 7.65 -3.88
CA PRO A 193 46.18 8.58 -4.46
C PRO A 193 46.87 9.84 -5.07
N PRO A 194 46.13 10.83 -5.62
CA PRO A 194 45.13 10.78 -6.69
C PRO A 194 45.46 11.80 -7.82
N VAL A 195 45.13 11.54 -9.09
CA VAL A 195 45.06 12.60 -10.13
C VAL A 195 43.97 12.26 -11.15
N ALA A 196 43.00 13.16 -11.32
CA ALA A 196 42.05 13.11 -12.43
C ALA A 196 42.72 13.52 -13.75
N PRO A 197 42.35 12.90 -14.89
CA PRO A 197 41.79 13.77 -15.94
C PRO A 197 40.66 13.16 -16.79
N GLN A 198 39.70 14.04 -17.12
CA GLN A 198 39.14 14.34 -18.46
C GLN A 198 38.33 13.27 -19.23
N CYS A 199 37.06 13.60 -19.50
CA CYS A 199 36.24 13.12 -20.63
C CYS A 199 36.82 13.66 -21.96
N ALA A 200 36.74 13.07 -23.17
CA ALA A 200 36.25 11.80 -23.75
C ALA A 200 36.91 11.67 -25.17
N PRO A 201 36.71 10.58 -25.93
CA PRO A 201 35.59 10.61 -26.88
C PRO A 201 34.83 9.28 -26.99
N ALA A 202 33.56 9.38 -27.38
CA ALA A 202 32.65 8.26 -27.57
C ALA A 202 33.04 7.38 -28.77
N ALA A 203 33.10 6.06 -28.55
CA ALA A 203 32.88 5.04 -29.57
C ALA A 203 32.23 3.80 -28.90
N ALA A 204 31.02 3.49 -29.36
CA ALA A 204 30.24 2.25 -29.28
C ALA A 204 30.58 1.19 -28.20
N GLY A 205 29.60 0.92 -27.32
CA GLY A 205 29.36 -0.46 -26.82
C GLY A 205 29.45 -0.70 -25.32
N GLY A 206 28.56 -0.10 -24.51
CA GLY A 206 28.24 -0.56 -23.15
C GLY A 206 29.34 -0.39 -22.08
N ASN A 207 28.93 -0.46 -20.80
CA ASN A 207 29.87 -0.32 -19.67
C ASN A 207 30.95 -1.43 -19.70
N VAL A 208 32.20 -1.03 -19.46
CA VAL A 208 33.36 -1.92 -19.34
C VAL A 208 33.17 -2.86 -18.15
N ILE A 209 33.42 -4.15 -18.36
CA ILE A 209 33.28 -5.24 -17.39
C ILE A 209 34.68 -5.61 -16.86
N PRO A 210 35.02 -5.22 -15.62
CA PRO A 210 36.34 -5.45 -15.06
C PRO A 210 36.58 -6.92 -14.68
N ALA A 211 37.85 -7.28 -14.51
CA ALA A 211 38.26 -8.60 -14.01
C ALA A 211 37.52 -8.95 -12.70
N GLY A 212 37.07 -10.21 -12.57
CA GLY A 212 36.24 -10.69 -11.46
C GLY A 212 34.73 -10.73 -11.73
N HIS A 213 34.20 -9.85 -12.59
CA HIS A 213 32.76 -9.77 -12.88
C HIS A 213 32.35 -10.24 -14.29
N ARG A 214 33.32 -10.62 -15.13
CA ARG A 214 33.14 -11.00 -16.54
C ARG A 214 32.24 -12.21 -16.74
N ASN A 215 32.54 -13.32 -16.05
CA ASN A 215 31.77 -14.57 -16.17
C ASN A 215 30.31 -14.38 -15.73
N ALA A 216 30.08 -13.72 -14.59
CA ALA A 216 28.74 -13.47 -14.07
C ALA A 216 27.93 -12.54 -15.00
N THR A 217 28.57 -11.50 -15.54
CA THR A 217 27.89 -10.55 -16.45
C THR A 217 27.54 -11.18 -17.79
N LEU A 218 28.47 -11.93 -18.40
CA LEU A 218 28.19 -12.67 -19.64
C LEU A 218 27.15 -13.77 -19.42
N ALA A 219 27.14 -14.41 -18.24
CA ALA A 219 26.11 -15.39 -17.91
C ALA A 219 24.71 -14.77 -17.79
N ARG A 220 24.60 -13.58 -17.18
CA ARG A 220 23.32 -12.83 -17.11
C ARG A 220 22.85 -12.38 -18.50
N LEU A 221 23.76 -11.93 -19.36
CA LEU A 221 23.44 -11.56 -20.75
C LEU A 221 22.94 -12.78 -21.53
N GLY A 222 23.64 -13.91 -21.44
CA GLY A 222 23.21 -15.15 -22.09
C GLY A 222 21.87 -15.66 -21.55
N GLY A 223 21.64 -15.59 -20.24
CA GLY A 223 20.37 -16.00 -19.64
C GLY A 223 19.18 -15.10 -20.04
N ALA A 224 19.41 -13.81 -20.30
CA ALA A 224 18.40 -12.93 -20.88
C ALA A 224 18.06 -13.32 -22.32
N MET A 225 19.08 -13.62 -23.14
CA MET A 225 18.90 -14.08 -24.52
C MET A 225 18.21 -15.46 -24.58
N ARG A 226 18.52 -16.36 -23.64
CA ARG A 226 17.88 -17.67 -23.56
C ARG A 226 16.41 -17.60 -23.18
N ARG A 227 16.02 -16.68 -22.30
CA ARG A 227 14.62 -16.47 -21.91
C ARG A 227 13.73 -16.10 -23.09
N VAL A 228 14.27 -15.38 -24.07
CA VAL A 228 13.54 -14.98 -25.29
C VAL A 228 13.70 -15.97 -26.45
N GLY A 229 14.16 -17.19 -26.18
CA GLY A 229 14.20 -18.27 -27.19
C GLY A 229 15.51 -18.47 -27.94
N MET A 230 16.51 -17.60 -27.76
CA MET A 230 17.74 -17.70 -28.56
C MET A 230 18.47 -19.04 -28.36
N SER A 231 18.95 -19.57 -29.48
CA SER A 231 19.73 -20.81 -29.54
C SER A 231 21.13 -20.63 -28.94
N GLN A 232 21.79 -21.75 -28.64
CA GLN A 232 23.14 -21.75 -28.10
C GLN A 232 24.14 -21.00 -29.01
N GLU A 233 24.01 -21.14 -30.33
CA GLU A 233 24.92 -20.53 -31.30
C GLU A 233 24.72 -19.00 -31.38
N GLU A 234 23.48 -18.54 -31.31
CA GLU A 234 23.14 -17.10 -31.28
C GLU A 234 23.63 -16.44 -29.99
N ILE A 235 23.40 -17.10 -28.84
CA ILE A 235 23.91 -16.66 -27.54
C ILE A 235 25.44 -16.59 -27.59
N LEU A 236 26.10 -17.61 -28.17
CA LEU A 236 27.56 -17.63 -28.27
C LEU A 236 28.09 -16.47 -29.11
N ALA A 237 27.51 -16.23 -30.29
CA ALA A 237 27.92 -15.13 -31.17
C ALA A 237 27.82 -13.77 -30.47
N ALA A 238 26.71 -13.53 -29.76
CA ALA A 238 26.49 -12.30 -29.00
C ALA A 238 27.45 -12.17 -27.80
N LEU A 239 27.70 -13.26 -27.07
CA LEU A 239 28.61 -13.23 -25.92
C LEU A 239 30.07 -13.07 -26.33
N VAL A 240 30.51 -13.63 -27.47
CA VAL A 240 31.86 -13.40 -28.01
C VAL A 240 32.05 -11.92 -28.32
N ARG A 241 31.07 -11.30 -28.99
CA ARG A 241 31.12 -9.87 -29.28
C ARG A 241 31.12 -9.02 -28.01
N ALA A 242 30.25 -9.33 -27.05
CA ALA A 242 30.20 -8.60 -25.78
C ALA A 242 31.49 -8.77 -24.95
N ASN A 243 32.14 -9.93 -25.01
CA ASN A 243 33.42 -10.19 -24.34
C ASN A 243 34.55 -9.36 -24.96
N LEU A 244 34.63 -9.28 -26.29
CA LEU A 244 35.64 -8.46 -26.97
C LEU A 244 35.45 -6.97 -26.74
N ASP A 245 34.20 -6.49 -26.81
CA ASP A 245 33.89 -5.07 -26.73
C ASP A 245 33.90 -4.55 -25.28
N ARG A 246 33.58 -5.41 -24.30
CA ARG A 246 33.28 -4.96 -22.92
C ARG A 246 34.15 -5.60 -21.85
N CYS A 247 34.71 -6.79 -22.01
CA CYS A 247 35.50 -7.41 -20.94
C CYS A 247 36.97 -6.97 -20.99
N SER A 248 37.52 -6.55 -19.84
CA SER A 248 38.92 -6.15 -19.72
C SER A 248 39.65 -6.91 -18.60
N PRO A 249 40.65 -7.76 -18.91
CA PRO A 249 40.95 -8.28 -20.25
C PRO A 249 39.83 -9.23 -20.74
N PRO A 250 39.67 -9.44 -22.06
CA PRO A 250 38.70 -10.39 -22.60
C PRO A 250 38.95 -11.81 -22.07
N LEU A 251 37.87 -12.57 -21.85
CA LEU A 251 37.96 -14.00 -21.55
C LEU A 251 38.37 -14.79 -22.79
N LYS A 252 38.93 -15.99 -22.60
CA LYS A 252 39.26 -16.87 -23.73
C LYS A 252 37.98 -17.39 -24.38
N ASP A 253 37.97 -17.57 -25.70
CA ASP A 253 36.80 -18.06 -26.45
C ASP A 253 36.22 -19.35 -25.87
N ARG A 254 37.07 -20.27 -25.40
CA ARG A 254 36.64 -21.51 -24.73
C ARG A 254 35.82 -21.27 -23.46
N GLU A 255 36.11 -20.21 -22.70
CA GLU A 255 35.35 -19.84 -21.50
C GLU A 255 34.00 -19.23 -21.84
N VAL A 256 33.95 -18.36 -22.86
CA VAL A 256 32.69 -17.78 -23.36
C VAL A 256 31.79 -18.87 -23.95
N GLN A 257 32.38 -19.83 -24.67
CA GLN A 257 31.67 -20.99 -25.19
C GLN A 257 31.11 -21.87 -24.08
N ARG A 258 31.86 -22.09 -23.00
CA ARG A 258 31.37 -22.80 -21.83
C ARG A 258 30.17 -22.09 -21.17
N ILE A 259 30.16 -20.75 -21.13
CA ILE A 259 29.03 -19.97 -20.61
C ILE A 259 27.79 -20.15 -21.49
N ALA A 260 27.91 -20.01 -22.81
CA ALA A 260 26.80 -20.21 -23.74
C ALA A 260 26.24 -21.64 -23.66
N THR A 261 27.11 -22.66 -23.63
CA THR A 261 26.70 -24.07 -23.45
C THR A 261 26.00 -24.30 -22.11
N SER A 262 26.46 -23.67 -21.03
CA SER A 262 25.84 -23.80 -19.71
C SER A 262 24.43 -23.22 -19.69
N ILE A 263 24.21 -22.09 -20.36
CA ILE A 263 22.93 -21.39 -20.40
C ILE A 263 21.92 -22.09 -21.31
N ALA A 264 22.39 -22.66 -22.42
CA ALA A 264 21.54 -23.39 -23.37
C ALA A 264 20.85 -24.62 -22.76
N ARG A 265 21.30 -25.11 -21.58
CA ARG A 265 20.67 -26.22 -20.85
C ARG A 265 19.32 -25.86 -20.23
N TYR A 266 19.05 -24.57 -20.02
CA TYR A 266 17.77 -24.13 -19.47
C TYR A 266 16.73 -24.01 -20.59
N GLU A 267 15.49 -24.40 -20.30
CA GLU A 267 14.38 -24.23 -21.24
C GLU A 267 14.03 -22.74 -21.39
N PRO A 268 13.76 -22.26 -22.62
CA PRO A 268 13.24 -20.92 -22.84
C PRO A 268 11.88 -20.71 -22.15
N ASP A 269 11.60 -19.48 -21.76
CA ASP A 269 10.30 -19.12 -21.20
C ASP A 269 9.28 -19.05 -22.35
N GLN A 270 8.37 -20.01 -22.40
CA GLN A 270 7.38 -20.16 -23.47
C GLN A 270 6.51 -18.91 -23.66
N VAL A 271 6.27 -18.12 -22.60
CA VAL A 271 5.50 -16.88 -22.67
C VAL A 271 6.35 -15.75 -23.25
N ALA A 272 7.61 -15.63 -22.82
CA ALA A 272 8.53 -14.63 -23.35
C ALA A 272 8.95 -14.91 -24.82
N VAL A 273 9.08 -16.19 -25.19
CA VAL A 273 9.33 -16.64 -26.58
C VAL A 273 8.14 -16.28 -27.46
N ALA A 274 6.90 -16.58 -27.02
CA ALA A 274 5.69 -16.25 -27.78
C ALA A 274 5.52 -14.74 -28.02
N VAL A 275 5.94 -13.91 -27.07
CA VAL A 275 5.91 -12.43 -27.17
C VAL A 275 6.99 -11.88 -28.11
N VAL A 276 8.19 -12.48 -28.14
CA VAL A 276 9.31 -12.00 -28.98
C VAL A 276 9.22 -12.54 -30.42
N GLU A 277 8.76 -13.77 -30.60
CA GLU A 277 8.65 -14.41 -31.91
C GLU A 277 7.31 -14.16 -32.63
N ASP A 278 6.39 -13.41 -32.01
CA ASP A 278 5.13 -12.94 -32.63
C ASP A 278 4.27 -14.09 -33.21
N HIS A 279 4.26 -15.25 -32.53
CA HIS A 279 3.57 -16.49 -32.99
C HIS A 279 2.04 -16.34 -33.13
N TRP A 280 1.44 -15.30 -32.53
CA TRP A 280 0.02 -14.99 -32.72
C TRP A 280 -0.35 -14.64 -34.17
N ARG A 281 0.61 -14.20 -35.00
CA ARG A 281 0.35 -13.84 -36.40
C ARG A 281 0.40 -15.01 -37.39
N GLN A 282 1.01 -16.15 -37.04
CA GLN A 282 1.23 -17.25 -38.00
C GLN A 282 0.15 -18.34 -37.95
N ASP A 283 -0.53 -18.54 -36.82
CA ASP A 283 -1.54 -19.59 -36.65
C ASP A 283 -2.98 -19.17 -36.98
N ASN A 284 -3.21 -17.92 -37.41
CA ASN A 284 -4.56 -17.44 -37.70
C ASN A 284 -4.61 -16.45 -38.89
N PRO A 285 -4.51 -16.93 -40.14
CA PRO A 285 -4.49 -16.07 -41.34
C PRO A 285 -5.84 -15.39 -41.64
N GLY A 286 -6.83 -15.51 -40.73
CA GLY A 286 -8.15 -14.90 -40.85
C GLY A 286 -8.65 -14.18 -39.59
N ALA A 287 -7.82 -14.04 -38.55
CA ALA A 287 -8.20 -13.19 -37.42
C ALA A 287 -8.10 -11.72 -37.86
N THR A 288 -9.27 -11.14 -38.12
CA THR A 288 -9.43 -9.68 -38.18
C THR A 288 -8.80 -9.10 -36.91
N GLU A 289 -8.01 -8.04 -37.03
CA GLU A 289 -7.41 -7.35 -35.89
C GLU A 289 -8.49 -7.17 -34.81
N PRO A 290 -8.21 -7.48 -33.52
CA PRO A 290 -9.17 -7.12 -32.48
C PRO A 290 -9.31 -5.61 -32.56
N GLU A 291 -10.47 -5.15 -33.02
CA GLU A 291 -10.85 -3.77 -32.87
C GLU A 291 -10.69 -3.46 -31.38
N ASP A 292 -9.84 -2.48 -31.03
CA ASP A 292 -9.71 -1.86 -29.71
C ASP A 292 -10.99 -1.04 -29.39
N SER A 293 -12.15 -1.60 -29.73
CA SER A 293 -13.49 -1.10 -29.51
C SER A 293 -14.21 -2.09 -28.60
N GLY A 294 -13.63 -2.34 -27.42
CA GLY A 294 -14.38 -2.95 -26.33
C GLY A 294 -15.74 -2.24 -26.23
N PRO A 295 -16.88 -2.97 -26.13
CA PRO A 295 -18.20 -2.38 -26.28
C PRO A 295 -18.34 -1.16 -25.36
N GLU A 296 -18.61 0.02 -25.96
CA GLU A 296 -18.73 1.28 -25.23
C GLU A 296 -19.79 1.08 -24.14
N MET A 297 -19.37 1.04 -22.87
CA MET A 297 -20.31 0.81 -21.77
C MET A 297 -21.35 1.95 -21.79
N PRO A 298 -22.66 1.64 -21.89
CA PRO A 298 -23.66 2.68 -21.93
C PRO A 298 -23.67 3.41 -20.59
N ASP A 299 -23.71 4.75 -20.63
CA ASP A 299 -23.80 5.56 -19.43
C ASP A 299 -25.09 5.20 -18.66
N PRO A 300 -25.01 4.63 -17.44
CA PRO A 300 -26.20 4.30 -16.66
C PRO A 300 -26.94 5.55 -16.13
N GLY A 301 -26.36 6.74 -16.30
CA GLY A 301 -26.90 8.00 -15.83
C GLY A 301 -26.55 8.28 -14.35
N PRO A 302 -27.09 9.38 -13.79
CA PRO A 302 -26.92 9.69 -12.38
C PRO A 302 -27.68 8.70 -11.49
N LEU A 303 -27.20 8.52 -10.25
CA LEU A 303 -27.84 7.66 -9.26
C LEU A 303 -29.31 8.08 -9.03
N PRO A 304 -30.28 7.17 -9.17
CA PRO A 304 -31.68 7.45 -8.87
C PRO A 304 -31.89 7.98 -7.45
N VAL A 305 -32.67 9.05 -7.31
CA VAL A 305 -32.85 9.77 -6.04
C VAL A 305 -33.57 8.89 -4.99
N ASP A 306 -34.41 7.95 -5.42
CA ASP A 306 -35.07 6.98 -4.53
C ASP A 306 -34.07 6.07 -3.82
N LEU A 307 -32.92 5.78 -4.44
CA LEU A 307 -31.88 4.95 -3.84
C LEU A 307 -31.07 5.69 -2.77
N LEU A 308 -31.17 7.02 -2.68
CA LEU A 308 -30.54 7.82 -1.63
C LEU A 308 -31.34 7.82 -0.33
N ARG A 309 -32.45 7.07 -0.23
CA ARG A 309 -33.29 7.01 0.98
C ARG A 309 -33.41 5.58 1.48
N ILE A 310 -33.16 5.41 2.78
CA ILE A 310 -33.41 4.17 3.52
C ILE A 310 -34.12 4.51 4.84
N PRO A 311 -35.03 3.65 5.33
CA PRO A 311 -35.85 3.96 6.49
C PRO A 311 -35.03 4.10 7.79
N GLY A 312 -35.61 4.82 8.75
CA GLY A 312 -35.05 5.03 10.08
C GLY A 312 -33.82 5.95 10.11
N PHE A 313 -32.81 5.57 10.89
CA PHE A 313 -31.73 6.45 11.35
C PHE A 313 -31.04 7.24 10.23
N VAL A 314 -30.69 6.59 9.10
CA VAL A 314 -29.98 7.28 8.01
C VAL A 314 -30.84 8.39 7.40
N SER A 315 -32.13 8.15 7.13
CA SER A 315 -32.99 9.22 6.60
C SER A 315 -33.24 10.33 7.60
N GLU A 316 -33.31 10.03 8.90
CA GLU A 316 -33.45 11.04 9.95
C GLU A 316 -32.23 11.97 10.03
N VAL A 317 -31.02 11.40 9.98
CA VAL A 317 -29.77 12.18 9.91
C VAL A 317 -29.69 12.97 8.61
N MET A 318 -30.12 12.38 7.49
CA MET A 318 -30.18 13.07 6.21
C MET A 318 -31.12 14.28 6.25
N ASP A 319 -32.32 14.14 6.81
CA ASP A 319 -33.30 15.21 6.88
C ASP A 319 -32.78 16.39 7.69
N TYR A 320 -32.17 16.10 8.84
CA TYR A 320 -31.48 17.11 9.64
C TYR A 320 -30.32 17.78 8.87
N CYS A 321 -29.53 16.99 8.13
CA CYS A 321 -28.46 17.53 7.29
C CYS A 321 -28.99 18.45 6.19
N LEU A 322 -30.06 18.06 5.50
CA LEU A 322 -30.66 18.84 4.43
C LEU A 322 -31.33 20.12 4.95
N GLU A 323 -31.90 20.09 6.15
CA GLU A 323 -32.53 21.26 6.76
C GLU A 323 -31.50 22.31 7.23
N THR A 324 -30.37 21.85 7.76
CA THR A 324 -29.35 22.73 8.34
C THR A 324 -28.23 23.10 7.36
N ALA A 325 -28.13 22.42 6.22
CA ALA A 325 -27.10 22.71 5.22
C ALA A 325 -27.37 24.03 4.49
N PRO A 326 -26.36 24.91 4.34
CA PRO A 326 -26.47 26.10 3.50
C PRO A 326 -26.74 25.77 2.03
N TYR A 327 -26.22 24.62 1.57
CA TYR A 327 -26.44 24.07 0.23
C TYR A 327 -26.88 22.60 0.37
N PRO A 328 -28.18 22.33 0.48
CA PRO A 328 -28.70 20.98 0.69
C PRO A 328 -28.32 20.05 -0.47
N ASN A 329 -27.74 18.90 -0.14
CA ASN A 329 -27.30 17.91 -1.13
C ASN A 329 -27.59 16.50 -0.62
N SER A 330 -28.53 15.82 -1.28
CA SER A 330 -29.00 14.49 -0.88
C SER A 330 -27.92 13.43 -0.95
N SER A 331 -27.08 13.42 -1.99
CA SER A 331 -25.98 12.45 -2.12
C SER A 331 -24.96 12.62 -0.99
N MET A 332 -24.62 13.86 -0.62
CA MET A 332 -23.68 14.13 0.47
C MET A 332 -24.28 13.84 1.85
N ALA A 333 -25.55 14.19 2.05
CA ALA A 333 -26.27 13.86 3.28
C ALA A 333 -26.35 12.34 3.47
N PHE A 334 -26.69 11.60 2.41
CA PHE A 334 -26.74 10.14 2.41
C PHE A 334 -25.37 9.53 2.70
N ALA A 335 -24.31 9.99 2.01
CA ALA A 335 -22.95 9.51 2.22
C ALA A 335 -22.48 9.67 3.68
N GLY A 336 -22.70 10.86 4.27
CA GLY A 336 -22.33 11.14 5.65
C GLY A 336 -23.14 10.32 6.66
N ALA A 337 -24.45 10.22 6.47
CA ALA A 337 -25.35 9.45 7.35
C ALA A 337 -25.07 7.95 7.30
N LEU A 338 -24.81 7.39 6.11
CA LEU A 338 -24.43 6.00 5.92
C LEU A 338 -23.10 5.69 6.62
N ALA A 339 -22.11 6.59 6.48
CA ALA A 339 -20.81 6.46 7.14
C ALA A 339 -20.95 6.50 8.68
N LEU A 340 -21.78 7.40 9.22
CA LEU A 340 -22.03 7.48 10.66
C LEU A 340 -22.64 6.20 11.21
N LEU A 341 -23.71 5.68 10.58
CA LEU A 341 -24.35 4.45 11.02
C LEU A 341 -23.41 3.25 10.91
N ALA A 342 -22.65 3.15 9.82
CA ALA A 342 -21.65 2.12 9.62
C ALA A 342 -20.62 2.07 10.77
N THR A 343 -20.20 3.24 11.27
CA THR A 343 -19.30 3.37 12.42
C THR A 343 -19.99 3.03 13.74
N LEU A 344 -21.20 3.55 13.99
CA LEU A 344 -21.96 3.30 15.22
C LEU A 344 -22.27 1.81 15.42
N ALA A 345 -22.67 1.12 14.35
CA ALA A 345 -22.93 -0.32 14.33
C ALA A 345 -21.65 -1.16 14.14
N GLY A 346 -20.49 -0.51 13.97
CA GLY A 346 -19.19 -1.13 13.77
C GLY A 346 -18.84 -2.12 14.87
N ARG A 347 -18.39 -3.32 14.46
CA ARG A 347 -18.06 -4.45 15.36
C ARG A 347 -19.25 -5.00 16.17
N LYS A 348 -20.48 -4.53 15.97
CA LYS A 348 -21.64 -4.93 16.79
C LYS A 348 -22.60 -5.86 16.08
N VAL A 349 -22.66 -5.77 14.75
CA VAL A 349 -23.52 -6.59 13.89
C VAL A 349 -22.71 -7.23 12.76
N ARG A 350 -23.29 -8.29 12.20
CA ARG A 350 -22.84 -8.97 10.98
C ARG A 350 -24.01 -9.60 10.24
N ASP A 351 -23.86 -9.82 8.94
CA ASP A 351 -24.79 -10.70 8.20
C ASP A 351 -24.46 -12.19 8.46
N PRO A 352 -25.28 -13.15 8.00
CA PRO A 352 -25.00 -14.58 8.13
C PRO A 352 -23.74 -15.05 7.38
N GLY A 353 -23.28 -14.27 6.39
CA GLY A 353 -22.02 -14.46 5.68
C GLY A 353 -20.81 -13.81 6.36
N ASP A 354 -20.98 -13.30 7.59
CA ASP A 354 -19.95 -12.64 8.40
C ASP A 354 -19.41 -11.30 7.82
N ASN A 355 -20.15 -10.68 6.90
CA ASN A 355 -19.89 -9.34 6.40
C ASN A 355 -20.16 -8.29 7.49
N ARG A 356 -19.29 -7.28 7.55
CA ARG A 356 -19.32 -6.22 8.56
C ARG A 356 -19.73 -4.88 7.95
N THR A 357 -19.98 -3.89 8.79
CA THR A 357 -20.44 -2.55 8.36
C THR A 357 -19.31 -1.66 7.81
N ASN A 358 -18.07 -2.16 7.71
CA ASN A 358 -16.94 -1.39 7.20
C ASN A 358 -17.11 -1.08 5.69
N VAL A 359 -17.31 0.20 5.38
CA VAL A 359 -17.53 0.69 4.02
C VAL A 359 -16.66 1.91 3.73
N TYR A 360 -16.17 2.04 2.50
CA TYR A 360 -15.45 3.20 2.04
C TYR A 360 -16.35 3.98 1.08
N ILE A 361 -16.69 5.20 1.45
CA ILE A 361 -17.66 6.04 0.74
C ILE A 361 -16.92 7.28 0.22
N LEU A 362 -17.13 7.59 -1.04
CA LEU A 362 -16.58 8.78 -1.68
C LEU A 362 -17.69 9.68 -2.19
N GLY A 363 -17.82 10.87 -1.59
CA GLY A 363 -18.69 11.91 -2.09
C GLY A 363 -18.02 12.80 -3.13
N LEU A 364 -18.43 12.70 -4.39
CA LEU A 364 -17.93 13.56 -5.46
C LEU A 364 -18.84 14.77 -5.63
N ALA A 365 -18.35 15.96 -5.27
CA ALA A 365 -19.10 17.20 -5.45
C ALA A 365 -18.19 18.37 -5.82
N HIS A 366 -18.71 19.28 -6.66
CA HIS A 366 -18.02 20.52 -6.99
C HIS A 366 -17.75 21.38 -5.75
N SER A 367 -16.83 22.34 -5.88
CA SER A 367 -16.54 23.29 -4.81
C SER A 367 -17.83 24.02 -4.37
N SER A 368 -17.94 24.26 -3.06
CA SER A 368 -19.09 24.92 -2.43
C SER A 368 -20.44 24.18 -2.56
N ALA A 369 -20.45 22.88 -2.85
CA ALA A 369 -21.67 22.06 -2.97
C ALA A 369 -22.21 21.46 -1.65
N GLY A 370 -21.81 21.99 -0.49
CA GLY A 370 -22.32 21.54 0.82
C GLY A 370 -21.59 20.33 1.44
N LYS A 371 -20.40 19.97 0.96
CA LYS A 371 -19.60 18.79 1.41
C LYS A 371 -19.25 18.77 2.90
N ASP A 372 -19.21 19.94 3.54
CA ASP A 372 -18.72 20.09 4.91
C ASP A 372 -19.75 19.74 5.99
N ARG A 373 -21.04 19.99 5.74
CA ARG A 373 -22.10 19.83 6.75
C ARG A 373 -22.26 18.38 7.22
N PRO A 374 -22.30 17.35 6.35
CA PRO A 374 -22.42 15.97 6.81
C PRO A 374 -21.27 15.55 7.74
N ARG A 375 -20.03 15.96 7.43
CA ARG A 375 -18.88 15.65 8.29
C ARG A 375 -18.98 16.30 9.67
N LYS A 376 -19.45 17.55 9.71
CA LYS A 376 -19.70 18.27 10.96
C LYS A 376 -20.79 17.61 11.79
N ILE A 377 -21.87 17.14 11.18
CA ILE A 377 -22.94 16.40 11.88
C ILE A 377 -22.40 15.12 12.50
N ASN A 378 -21.62 14.36 11.74
CA ASN A 378 -20.96 13.15 12.24
C ASN A 378 -20.06 13.47 13.45
N ALA A 379 -19.30 14.56 13.38
CA ALA A 379 -18.46 15.01 14.49
C ALA A 379 -19.26 15.48 15.71
N GLU A 380 -20.34 16.23 15.48
CA GLU A 380 -21.24 16.72 16.51
C GLU A 380 -21.88 15.56 17.28
N ILE A 381 -22.48 14.60 16.58
CA ILE A 381 -23.13 13.42 17.18
C ILE A 381 -22.11 12.58 17.96
N LEU A 382 -21.00 12.19 17.35
CA LEU A 382 -19.99 11.37 18.04
C LEU A 382 -19.35 12.10 19.22
N HIS A 383 -19.20 13.43 19.15
CA HIS A 383 -18.73 14.22 20.29
C HIS A 383 -19.73 14.22 21.44
N THR A 384 -21.02 14.42 21.16
CA THR A 384 -22.10 14.36 22.16
C THR A 384 -22.14 13.00 22.87
N LEU A 385 -21.82 11.91 22.17
CA LEU A 385 -21.77 10.55 22.72
C LEU A 385 -20.46 10.23 23.48
N GLY A 386 -19.49 11.15 23.54
CA GLY A 386 -18.17 10.90 24.11
C GLY A 386 -17.25 10.01 23.25
N MET A 387 -17.60 9.81 21.97
CA MET A 387 -16.91 8.93 21.01
C MET A 387 -15.97 9.72 20.07
N SER A 388 -15.45 10.87 20.52
CA SER A 388 -14.60 11.74 19.69
C SER A 388 -13.32 11.05 19.20
N GLY A 389 -12.80 10.07 19.96
CA GLY A 389 -11.62 9.28 19.59
C GLY A 389 -11.80 8.44 18.32
N GLN A 390 -13.04 8.14 17.93
CA GLN A 390 -13.35 7.35 16.74
C GLN A 390 -13.27 8.16 15.44
N ILE A 391 -13.06 9.48 15.51
CA ILE A 391 -12.95 10.32 14.31
C ILE A 391 -11.49 10.53 13.92
N GLY A 392 -11.15 10.14 12.69
CA GLY A 392 -9.88 10.46 12.05
C GLY A 392 -10.03 11.53 10.97
N GLY A 393 -9.01 12.38 10.78
CA GLY A 393 -9.04 13.47 9.79
C GLY A 393 -8.13 13.29 8.57
N ARG A 394 -6.82 13.11 8.77
CA ARG A 394 -5.82 12.92 7.70
C ARG A 394 -4.96 11.68 7.98
N PHE A 395 -4.64 10.93 6.92
CA PHE A 395 -3.71 9.81 7.03
C PHE A 395 -2.29 10.35 7.08
N ALA A 396 -1.63 10.22 8.24
CA ALA A 396 -0.21 10.58 8.36
C ALA A 396 0.69 9.49 7.77
N SER A 397 0.38 8.22 8.06
CA SER A 397 1.03 7.03 7.51
C SER A 397 0.15 5.78 7.75
N GLY A 398 0.46 4.65 7.10
CA GLY A 398 -0.23 3.38 7.35
C GLY A 398 -0.03 2.87 8.79
N GLU A 399 1.16 3.07 9.33
CA GLU A 399 1.51 2.75 10.72
C GLU A 399 0.67 3.54 11.74
N GLY A 400 0.46 4.83 11.49
CA GLY A 400 -0.36 5.68 12.34
C GLY A 400 -1.83 5.26 12.34
N LEU A 401 -2.35 4.83 11.18
CA LEU A 401 -3.71 4.30 11.06
C LEU A 401 -3.90 3.01 11.86
N GLN A 402 -2.93 2.09 11.79
CA GLN A 402 -2.96 0.87 12.60
C GLN A 402 -2.93 1.18 14.10
N ASP A 403 -2.16 2.19 14.52
CA ASP A 403 -2.04 2.57 15.93
C ASP A 403 -3.32 3.21 16.48
N ALA A 404 -3.99 4.01 15.65
CA ALA A 404 -5.29 4.55 15.96
C ALA A 404 -6.33 3.43 16.10
N LEU A 405 -6.38 2.50 15.15
CA LEU A 405 -7.29 1.35 15.19
C LEU A 405 -6.99 0.36 16.32
N PHE A 406 -5.75 0.28 16.81
CA PHE A 406 -5.45 -0.51 18.01
C PHE A 406 -6.07 0.10 19.27
N THR A 407 -6.21 1.43 19.31
CA THR A 407 -6.79 2.15 20.45
C THR A 407 -8.31 2.21 20.32
N GLU A 408 -8.80 2.53 19.12
CA GLU A 408 -10.20 2.64 18.75
C GLU A 408 -10.48 1.70 17.58
N PRO A 409 -10.86 0.42 17.81
CA PRO A 409 -10.98 -0.54 16.72
C PRO A 409 -12.15 -0.29 15.77
N ALA A 410 -13.05 0.64 16.09
CA ALA A 410 -14.06 1.16 15.18
C ALA A 410 -13.78 2.65 14.94
N MET A 411 -13.49 3.05 13.70
CA MET A 411 -13.18 4.43 13.36
C MET A 411 -13.92 4.91 12.13
N LEU A 412 -14.34 6.17 12.19
CA LEU A 412 -14.80 6.97 11.06
C LEU A 412 -13.69 7.92 10.62
N PHE A 413 -13.07 7.63 9.49
CA PHE A 413 -12.11 8.50 8.88
C PHE A 413 -12.80 9.45 7.89
N GLN A 414 -12.81 10.75 8.17
CA GLN A 414 -13.44 11.76 7.32
C GLN A 414 -12.40 12.70 6.74
N THR A 415 -12.29 12.76 5.42
CA THR A 415 -11.28 13.60 4.76
C THR A 415 -11.88 14.38 3.60
N ASP A 416 -11.53 15.66 3.54
CA ASP A 416 -11.81 16.48 2.36
C ASP A 416 -10.63 16.42 1.40
N GLU A 417 -10.93 16.61 0.12
CA GLU A 417 -9.95 16.57 -0.97
C GLU A 417 -9.11 15.29 -0.98
N ILE A 418 -9.76 14.13 -0.87
CA ILE A 418 -9.09 12.83 -0.91
C ILE A 418 -8.30 12.63 -2.21
N ASP A 419 -8.70 13.32 -3.29
CA ASP A 419 -7.97 13.38 -4.55
C ASP A 419 -6.54 13.93 -4.39
N GLY A 420 -6.31 14.88 -3.49
CA GLY A 420 -4.96 15.37 -3.19
C GLY A 420 -4.04 14.30 -2.60
N MET A 421 -4.59 13.41 -1.76
CA MET A 421 -3.88 12.24 -1.25
C MET A 421 -3.59 11.23 -2.38
N LEU A 422 -4.58 10.94 -3.23
CA LEU A 422 -4.41 10.01 -4.36
C LEU A 422 -3.37 10.52 -5.38
N GLN A 423 -3.39 11.81 -5.68
CA GLN A 423 -2.37 12.44 -6.52
C GLN A 423 -0.97 12.35 -5.89
N SER A 424 -0.89 12.49 -4.56
CA SER A 424 0.39 12.35 -3.85
C SER A 424 0.91 10.92 -3.94
N ILE A 425 0.04 9.91 -3.86
CA ILE A 425 0.40 8.50 -4.09
C ILE A 425 0.93 8.30 -5.52
N ASN A 426 0.28 8.87 -6.54
CA ASN A 426 0.72 8.69 -7.93
C ASN A 426 2.01 9.45 -8.26
N LYS A 427 2.23 10.63 -7.67
CA LYS A 427 3.41 11.47 -7.97
C LYS A 427 4.64 11.09 -7.14
N ALA A 428 4.45 10.57 -5.93
CA ALA A 428 5.55 10.29 -5.02
C ALA A 428 6.14 8.89 -5.27
N ARG A 429 7.47 8.80 -5.36
CA ARG A 429 8.22 7.54 -5.16
C ARG A 429 8.40 7.22 -3.66
N ASP A 430 7.55 7.78 -2.80
CA ASP A 430 7.70 7.75 -1.34
C ASP A 430 6.90 6.59 -0.75
N ALA A 431 7.62 5.66 -0.11
CA ALA A 431 7.08 4.43 0.48
C ALA A 431 5.95 4.67 1.51
N ARG A 432 5.87 5.86 2.11
CA ARG A 432 4.83 6.18 3.12
C ARG A 432 3.41 6.14 2.55
N TYR A 433 3.23 6.60 1.31
CA TYR A 433 1.92 6.68 0.67
C TYR A 433 1.44 5.32 0.17
N GLU A 434 2.36 4.45 -0.26
CA GLU A 434 2.05 3.06 -0.57
C GLU A 434 1.59 2.28 0.68
N SER A 435 2.27 2.48 1.81
CA SER A 435 1.90 1.88 3.12
C SER A 435 0.47 2.26 3.56
N ILE A 436 0.01 3.49 3.28
CA ILE A 436 -1.38 3.89 3.57
C ILE A 436 -2.37 3.07 2.75
N MET A 437 -2.14 2.94 1.44
CA MET A 437 -3.04 2.20 0.55
C MET A 437 -3.10 0.72 0.91
N GLU A 438 -1.96 0.10 1.16
CA GLU A 438 -1.89 -1.29 1.63
C GLU A 438 -2.64 -1.48 2.96
N THR A 439 -2.46 -0.55 3.91
CA THR A 439 -3.17 -0.58 5.19
C THR A 439 -4.68 -0.44 4.98
N LEU A 440 -5.15 0.47 4.12
CA LEU A 440 -6.57 0.63 3.82
C LEU A 440 -7.17 -0.65 3.20
N LEU A 441 -6.48 -1.28 2.25
CA LEU A 441 -6.92 -2.55 1.65
C LEU A 441 -6.99 -3.68 2.70
N THR A 442 -5.99 -3.72 3.58
CA THR A 442 -5.89 -4.73 4.63
C THR A 442 -6.98 -4.55 5.68
N MET A 443 -7.17 -3.34 6.21
CA MET A 443 -8.21 -3.07 7.22
C MET A 443 -9.61 -3.36 6.70
N TYR A 444 -9.86 -3.11 5.41
CA TYR A 444 -11.14 -3.45 4.80
C TYR A 444 -11.39 -4.96 4.79
N SER A 445 -10.35 -5.74 4.45
CA SER A 445 -10.43 -7.19 4.29
C SER A 445 -10.34 -7.94 5.63
N SER A 446 -9.72 -7.34 6.64
CA SER A 446 -9.54 -7.93 7.97
C SER A 446 -10.72 -7.70 8.92
N ALA A 447 -11.81 -7.08 8.49
CA ALA A 447 -12.87 -6.61 9.40
C ALA A 447 -13.55 -7.71 10.23
N ASN A 448 -13.49 -8.96 9.77
CA ASN A 448 -14.02 -10.13 10.46
C ASN A 448 -12.93 -11.06 11.03
N SER A 449 -11.67 -10.61 11.09
CA SER A 449 -10.54 -11.40 11.55
C SER A 449 -9.64 -10.62 12.52
N ILE A 450 -8.62 -11.29 13.02
CA ILE A 450 -7.61 -10.68 13.89
C ILE A 450 -6.45 -10.23 13.01
N PHE A 451 -6.19 -8.92 12.98
CA PHE A 451 -5.05 -8.36 12.29
C PHE A 451 -3.83 -8.29 13.22
N PRO A 452 -2.77 -9.09 13.00
CA PRO A 452 -1.54 -8.98 13.78
C PRO A 452 -0.83 -7.68 13.39
N MET A 453 -0.61 -6.80 14.36
CA MET A 453 0.14 -5.58 14.11
C MET A 453 1.61 -5.88 13.92
N ARG A 454 2.28 -4.96 13.22
CA ARG A 454 3.74 -4.91 13.20
C ARG A 454 4.31 -4.90 14.63
N ARG A 455 5.41 -5.62 14.85
CA ARG A 455 6.14 -5.56 16.12
C ARG A 455 6.75 -4.17 16.27
N LYS A 456 6.30 -3.44 17.28
CA LYS A 456 6.96 -2.19 17.69
C LYS A 456 8.15 -2.52 18.58
N ALA A 457 9.25 -1.80 18.39
CA ALA A 457 10.39 -1.89 19.28
C ALA A 457 9.92 -1.64 20.72
N GLY A 458 10.19 -2.58 21.63
CA GLY A 458 9.82 -2.46 23.05
C GLY A 458 8.48 -3.07 23.50
N ARG A 459 7.72 -3.78 22.64
CA ARG A 459 6.58 -4.62 23.09
C ARG A 459 6.84 -6.10 22.85
N ASP A 460 6.64 -6.93 23.89
CA ASP A 460 6.95 -8.36 23.91
C ASP A 460 6.07 -9.21 22.96
N ALA A 461 4.91 -8.69 22.57
CA ALA A 461 4.06 -9.27 21.54
C ALA A 461 3.67 -8.19 20.52
N PRO A 462 3.59 -8.53 19.22
CA PRO A 462 2.84 -7.70 18.29
C PRO A 462 1.43 -7.54 18.86
N GLY A 463 0.97 -6.31 19.05
CA GLY A 463 -0.44 -6.06 19.34
C GLY A 463 -1.30 -6.68 18.23
N ALA A 464 -2.56 -6.92 18.50
CA ALA A 464 -3.49 -7.37 17.48
C ALA A 464 -4.69 -6.45 17.47
N ILE A 465 -5.15 -6.08 16.28
CA ILE A 465 -6.40 -5.37 16.10
C ILE A 465 -7.45 -6.44 15.82
N ASP A 466 -8.31 -6.69 16.78
CA ASP A 466 -9.33 -7.73 16.69
C ASP A 466 -10.60 -7.16 16.03
N GLN A 467 -10.97 -7.70 14.86
CA GLN A 467 -12.12 -7.26 14.07
C GLN A 467 -12.13 -5.73 13.84
N PRO A 468 -11.12 -5.16 13.13
CA PRO A 468 -11.08 -3.73 12.83
C PRO A 468 -12.28 -3.29 11.98
N CYS A 469 -12.93 -2.21 12.37
CA CYS A 469 -14.00 -1.59 11.60
C CYS A 469 -13.58 -0.17 11.18
N LEU A 470 -12.88 -0.08 10.05
CA LEU A 470 -12.55 1.21 9.44
C LEU A 470 -13.63 1.61 8.43
N VAL A 471 -14.26 2.74 8.67
CA VAL A 471 -15.16 3.41 7.72
C VAL A 471 -14.44 4.64 7.18
N VAL A 472 -14.44 4.80 5.86
CA VAL A 472 -13.85 5.97 5.21
C VAL A 472 -14.95 6.78 4.58
N PHE A 473 -14.99 8.08 4.87
CA PHE A 473 -15.83 9.05 4.18
C PHE A 473 -14.95 10.16 3.59
N GLY A 474 -14.59 9.98 2.32
CA GLY A 474 -13.83 10.96 1.55
C GLY A 474 -14.76 11.88 0.77
N THR A 475 -14.34 13.12 0.52
CA THR A 475 -14.94 13.95 -0.54
C THR A 475 -13.89 14.45 -1.51
N ALA A 476 -14.26 14.58 -2.77
CA ALA A 476 -13.40 15.11 -3.82
C ALA A 476 -14.22 15.84 -4.90
N ILE A 477 -13.53 16.52 -5.81
CA ILE A 477 -14.14 17.06 -7.03
C ILE A 477 -14.10 15.96 -8.09
N PRO A 478 -15.22 15.67 -8.82
CA PRO A 478 -15.27 14.54 -9.75
C PRO A 478 -14.09 14.47 -10.72
N ASN A 479 -13.84 15.54 -11.47
CA ASN A 479 -12.75 15.57 -12.46
C ASN A 479 -11.38 15.32 -11.82
N HIS A 480 -11.08 15.98 -10.71
CA HIS A 480 -9.79 15.83 -10.04
C HIS A 480 -9.59 14.42 -9.49
N TYR A 481 -10.67 13.79 -8.99
CA TYR A 481 -10.63 12.43 -8.50
C TYR A 481 -10.31 11.44 -9.62
N TYR A 482 -11.08 11.47 -10.72
CA TYR A 482 -10.86 10.53 -11.82
C TYR A 482 -9.51 10.76 -12.53
N GLU A 483 -9.07 12.01 -12.67
CA GLU A 483 -7.72 12.34 -13.18
C GLU A 483 -6.60 11.90 -12.22
N ALA A 484 -6.90 11.72 -10.93
CA ALA A 484 -5.97 11.24 -9.93
C ALA A 484 -5.91 9.71 -9.82
N LEU A 485 -6.76 8.97 -10.54
CA LEU A 485 -6.69 7.50 -10.56
C LEU A 485 -5.61 7.04 -11.56
N SER A 486 -4.86 6.01 -11.17
CA SER A 486 -3.95 5.29 -12.06
C SER A 486 -4.47 3.88 -12.33
N GLU A 487 -4.06 3.29 -13.44
CA GLU A 487 -4.39 1.89 -13.79
C GLU A 487 -4.08 0.93 -12.64
N ARG A 488 -2.92 1.10 -11.98
CA ARG A 488 -2.54 0.34 -10.78
C ARG A 488 -3.56 0.44 -9.65
N MET A 489 -4.17 1.59 -9.41
CA MET A 489 -5.19 1.78 -8.36
C MET A 489 -6.54 1.15 -8.73
N LEU A 490 -6.82 1.04 -10.02
CA LEU A 490 -8.02 0.37 -10.52
C LEU A 490 -7.91 -1.14 -10.36
N THR A 491 -6.73 -1.71 -10.58
CA THR A 491 -6.48 -3.17 -10.57
C THR A 491 -6.04 -3.72 -9.21
N ASN A 492 -5.45 -2.90 -8.32
CA ASN A 492 -5.05 -3.35 -6.98
C ASN A 492 -6.22 -3.51 -5.98
N GLY A 493 -7.45 -3.23 -6.42
CA GLY A 493 -8.68 -3.41 -5.65
C GLY A 493 -9.02 -2.27 -4.69
N PHE A 494 -8.29 -1.14 -4.69
CA PHE A 494 -8.70 0.04 -3.90
C PHE A 494 -9.96 0.66 -4.49
N PHE A 495 -9.96 0.93 -5.79
CA PHE A 495 -11.10 1.52 -6.49
C PHE A 495 -12.37 0.68 -6.31
N ALA A 496 -12.27 -0.65 -6.44
CA ALA A 496 -13.40 -1.57 -6.29
C ALA A 496 -14.00 -1.63 -4.87
N ARG A 497 -13.30 -1.16 -3.83
CA ARG A 497 -13.81 -1.09 -2.45
C ARG A 497 -14.56 0.21 -2.15
N MET A 498 -14.45 1.21 -3.03
CA MET A 498 -15.10 2.50 -2.85
C MET A 498 -16.54 2.47 -3.37
N ILE A 499 -17.47 3.04 -2.59
CA ILE A 499 -18.82 3.40 -3.02
C ILE A 499 -18.78 4.88 -3.39
N VAL A 500 -18.68 5.15 -4.69
CA VAL A 500 -18.61 6.52 -5.21
C VAL A 500 -20.02 7.07 -5.32
N LEU A 501 -20.27 8.29 -4.85
CA LEU A 501 -21.58 8.95 -4.93
C LEU A 501 -21.39 10.31 -5.58
N GLU A 502 -21.83 10.43 -6.83
CA GLU A 502 -21.75 11.68 -7.58
C GLU A 502 -22.89 12.62 -7.17
N CYS A 503 -22.52 13.85 -6.88
CA CYS A 503 -23.46 14.94 -6.66
C CYS A 503 -23.76 15.63 -7.98
N GLY A 504 -25.05 15.86 -8.22
CA GLY A 504 -25.49 16.75 -9.26
C GLY A 504 -25.06 18.21 -9.02
N SER A 505 -25.63 19.11 -9.81
CA SER A 505 -25.37 20.54 -9.69
C SER A 505 -25.70 21.06 -8.30
N ARG A 506 -24.95 22.08 -7.88
CA ARG A 506 -25.17 22.78 -6.60
C ARG A 506 -26.62 23.26 -6.50
N SER A 507 -27.26 23.01 -5.37
CA SER A 507 -28.60 23.50 -5.08
C SER A 507 -28.61 25.02 -4.89
N THR A 508 -29.80 25.62 -4.95
CA THR A 508 -30.00 26.99 -4.46
C THR A 508 -29.60 27.09 -3.00
N GLY A 509 -28.82 28.12 -2.67
CA GLY A 509 -28.39 28.39 -1.30
C GLY A 509 -29.55 28.81 -0.41
N ARG A 510 -29.45 28.50 0.88
CA ARG A 510 -30.39 28.90 1.92
C ARG A 510 -29.61 29.43 3.13
N GLU A 511 -30.26 30.27 3.93
CA GLU A 511 -29.67 30.73 5.19
C GLU A 511 -29.44 29.54 6.14
N PRO A 512 -28.22 29.35 6.68
CA PRO A 512 -27.93 28.25 7.58
C PRO A 512 -28.80 28.34 8.83
N ARG A 513 -29.42 27.23 9.22
CA ARG A 513 -30.18 27.13 10.47
C ARG A 513 -29.33 26.43 11.53
N LEU A 514 -29.25 27.04 12.71
CA LEU A 514 -28.72 26.37 13.90
C LEU A 514 -29.90 25.72 14.63
N LEU A 515 -30.02 24.41 14.50
CA LEU A 515 -31.04 23.60 15.16
C LEU A 515 -30.34 22.63 16.12
N PRO A 516 -30.97 22.25 17.24
CA PRO A 516 -30.46 21.15 18.05
C PRO A 516 -30.50 19.84 17.27
N LEU A 517 -29.61 18.90 17.62
CA LEU A 517 -29.66 17.54 17.08
C LEU A 517 -31.03 16.90 17.38
N PRO A 518 -31.63 16.17 16.41
CA PRO A 518 -32.92 15.52 16.64
C PRO A 518 -32.83 14.50 17.77
N GLU A 519 -33.79 14.52 18.70
CA GLU A 519 -33.83 13.64 19.87
C GLU A 519 -33.78 12.16 19.47
N ARG A 520 -34.60 11.75 18.49
CA ARG A 520 -34.64 10.37 17.98
C ARG A 520 -33.30 9.88 17.41
N VAL A 521 -32.57 10.76 16.74
CA VAL A 521 -31.23 10.48 16.21
C VAL A 521 -30.26 10.25 17.37
N LEU A 522 -30.28 11.12 18.39
CA LEU A 522 -29.44 10.97 19.58
C LEU A 522 -29.77 9.70 20.36
N GLU A 523 -31.05 9.39 20.57
CA GLU A 523 -31.47 8.15 21.24
C GLU A 523 -30.94 6.90 20.53
N THR A 524 -31.10 6.84 19.21
CA THR A 524 -30.64 5.69 18.41
C THR A 524 -29.12 5.60 18.41
N ALA A 525 -28.43 6.73 18.31
CA ALA A 525 -26.97 6.76 18.33
C ALA A 525 -26.42 6.40 19.73
N GLN A 526 -27.07 6.85 20.79
CA GLN A 526 -26.77 6.49 22.18
C GLN A 526 -27.02 5.00 22.43
N TRP A 527 -28.12 4.46 21.92
CA TRP A 527 -28.40 3.02 21.98
C TRP A 527 -27.25 2.22 21.35
N TRP A 528 -26.77 2.63 20.17
CA TRP A 528 -25.59 2.00 19.57
C TRP A 528 -24.35 2.18 20.44
N ALA A 529 -24.09 3.37 20.98
CA ALA A 529 -22.94 3.64 21.85
C ALA A 529 -22.92 2.73 23.08
N ASP A 530 -24.09 2.41 23.64
CA ASP A 530 -24.25 1.57 24.83
C ASP A 530 -24.32 0.07 24.50
N PHE A 531 -24.76 -0.29 23.29
CA PHE A 531 -24.85 -1.68 22.87
C PHE A 531 -23.48 -2.37 22.90
N ARG A 532 -23.42 -3.53 23.56
CA ARG A 532 -22.25 -4.42 23.62
C ARG A 532 -22.59 -5.74 22.94
N ALA A 533 -21.70 -6.18 22.07
CA ALA A 533 -21.93 -7.38 21.27
C ALA A 533 -21.22 -8.58 21.88
N GLY A 534 -21.99 -9.48 22.50
CA GLY A 534 -21.51 -10.75 23.05
C GLY A 534 -22.15 -11.08 24.38
N THR A 535 -21.60 -12.10 25.05
CA THR A 535 -21.99 -12.51 26.41
C THR A 535 -20.71 -12.88 27.18
N GLY A 536 -20.15 -11.95 27.95
CA GLY A 536 -19.03 -12.22 28.86
C GLY A 536 -18.05 -11.06 29.09
N ASN A 537 -17.05 -11.35 29.92
CA ASN A 537 -16.16 -10.35 30.51
C ASN A 537 -15.05 -9.86 29.54
N LEU A 538 -15.00 -10.39 28.31
CA LEU A 538 -14.00 -10.10 27.27
C LEU A 538 -14.61 -9.43 26.02
N GLU A 539 -15.88 -9.02 26.07
CA GLU A 539 -16.60 -8.39 24.95
C GLU A 539 -15.88 -7.17 24.34
N ASN A 540 -15.13 -6.42 25.17
CA ASN A 540 -14.36 -5.26 24.71
C ASN A 540 -13.12 -5.65 23.89
N TRP A 541 -12.56 -6.84 24.15
CA TRP A 541 -11.39 -7.35 23.43
C TRP A 541 -11.82 -8.09 22.16
N HIS A 542 -12.68 -9.09 22.31
CA HIS A 542 -13.18 -9.91 21.20
C HIS A 542 -14.71 -9.82 21.13
N PRO A 543 -15.27 -8.88 20.35
CA PRO A 543 -16.71 -8.76 20.22
C PRO A 543 -17.25 -10.01 19.50
N VAL A 544 -18.47 -10.42 19.87
CA VAL A 544 -19.22 -11.47 19.19
C VAL A 544 -20.43 -10.83 18.52
N PRO A 545 -20.32 -10.42 17.25
CA PRO A 545 -21.31 -9.53 16.66
C PRO A 545 -22.62 -10.26 16.40
N ARG A 546 -23.71 -9.58 16.70
CA ARG A 546 -25.05 -10.11 16.52
C ARG A 546 -25.26 -10.41 15.03
N VAL A 547 -25.66 -11.65 14.74
CA VAL A 547 -26.06 -12.03 13.38
C VAL A 547 -27.43 -11.41 13.10
N VAL A 548 -27.50 -10.61 12.05
CA VAL A 548 -28.75 -10.09 11.49
C VAL A 548 -29.26 -11.13 10.49
N PRO A 549 -30.40 -11.79 10.75
CA PRO A 549 -30.86 -12.87 9.90
C PRO A 549 -31.29 -12.37 8.52
N HIS A 550 -31.23 -13.26 7.53
CA HIS A 550 -31.83 -13.05 6.22
C HIS A 550 -33.18 -13.74 6.17
N THR A 551 -34.16 -13.08 5.57
CA THR A 551 -35.35 -13.77 5.06
C THR A 551 -34.99 -14.60 3.84
N ASP A 552 -35.77 -15.64 3.52
CA ASP A 552 -35.56 -16.45 2.32
C ASP A 552 -35.59 -15.59 1.04
N GLN A 553 -36.55 -14.67 0.95
CA GLN A 553 -36.67 -13.75 -0.18
C GLN A 553 -35.46 -12.81 -0.32
N ALA A 554 -34.86 -12.37 0.78
CA ALA A 554 -33.64 -11.57 0.72
C ALA A 554 -32.46 -12.40 0.23
N THR A 555 -32.38 -13.67 0.66
CA THR A 555 -31.35 -14.61 0.21
C THR A 555 -31.43 -14.81 -1.30
N ASP A 556 -32.62 -15.01 -1.84
CA ASP A 556 -32.84 -15.16 -3.29
C ASP A 556 -32.32 -13.95 -4.07
N VAL A 557 -32.69 -12.73 -3.65
CA VAL A 557 -32.24 -11.48 -4.29
C VAL A 557 -30.72 -11.32 -4.23
N LEU A 558 -30.09 -11.60 -3.08
CA LEU A 558 -28.64 -11.51 -2.93
C LEU A 558 -27.90 -12.58 -3.76
N VAL A 559 -28.49 -13.76 -3.94
CA VAL A 559 -27.95 -14.79 -4.83
C VAL A 559 -28.07 -14.37 -6.29
N GLU A 560 -29.23 -13.86 -6.71
CA GLU A 560 -29.44 -13.33 -8.07
C GLU A 560 -28.43 -12.22 -8.39
N THR A 561 -28.21 -11.30 -7.46
CA THR A 561 -27.24 -10.20 -7.59
C THR A 561 -25.81 -10.71 -7.75
N ARG A 562 -25.44 -11.75 -7.00
CA ARG A 562 -24.13 -12.41 -7.14
C ARG A 562 -23.98 -13.05 -8.52
N LEU A 563 -25.02 -13.73 -9.01
CA LEU A 563 -25.00 -14.37 -10.33
C LEU A 563 -24.92 -13.35 -11.48
N GLU A 564 -25.62 -12.21 -11.38
CA GLU A 564 -25.47 -11.10 -12.34
C GLU A 564 -24.03 -10.58 -12.33
N ALA A 565 -23.45 -10.34 -11.15
CA ALA A 565 -22.07 -9.87 -11.03
C ALA A 565 -21.04 -10.88 -11.56
N GLU A 566 -21.22 -12.17 -11.31
CA GLU A 566 -20.36 -13.24 -11.85
C GLU A 566 -20.46 -13.33 -13.38
N ALA A 567 -21.64 -13.12 -13.96
CA ALA A 567 -21.81 -13.06 -15.41
C ALA A 567 -21.09 -11.86 -16.03
N GLU A 568 -21.18 -10.67 -15.42
CA GLU A 568 -20.44 -9.50 -15.87
C GLU A 568 -18.92 -9.62 -15.64
N TYR A 569 -18.50 -10.28 -14.55
CA TYR A 569 -17.10 -10.63 -14.32
C TYR A 569 -16.56 -11.52 -15.45
N ALA A 570 -17.28 -12.57 -15.83
CA ALA A 570 -16.87 -13.47 -16.90
C ALA A 570 -16.78 -12.77 -18.26
N LYS A 571 -17.67 -11.78 -18.53
CA LYS A 571 -17.56 -10.92 -19.72
C LYS A 571 -16.31 -10.06 -19.69
N ALA A 572 -16.00 -9.46 -18.54
CA ALA A 572 -14.79 -8.65 -18.36
C ALA A 572 -13.52 -9.50 -18.52
N GLU A 573 -13.50 -10.71 -17.96
CA GLU A 573 -12.39 -11.66 -18.12
C GLU A 573 -12.21 -12.08 -19.59
N ALA A 574 -13.29 -12.39 -20.30
CA ALA A 574 -13.24 -12.71 -21.72
C ALA A 574 -12.78 -11.54 -22.61
N ALA A 575 -12.92 -10.31 -22.13
CA ALA A 575 -12.50 -9.09 -22.80
C ALA A 575 -11.12 -8.57 -22.33
N ASP A 576 -10.40 -9.31 -21.47
CA ASP A 576 -9.15 -8.89 -20.83
C ASP A 576 -9.25 -7.55 -20.06
N ASP A 577 -10.46 -7.21 -19.57
CA ASP A 577 -10.71 -6.02 -18.77
C ASP A 577 -10.39 -6.29 -17.29
N SER A 578 -9.12 -6.08 -16.93
CA SER A 578 -8.61 -6.20 -15.56
C SER A 578 -9.31 -5.28 -14.55
N VAL A 579 -9.82 -4.12 -15.00
CA VAL A 579 -10.56 -3.18 -14.15
C VAL A 579 -11.96 -3.72 -13.89
N GLY A 580 -12.65 -4.14 -14.96
CA GLY A 580 -13.97 -4.77 -14.91
C GLY A 580 -14.00 -5.96 -13.98
N THR A 581 -13.08 -6.92 -14.14
CA THR A 581 -12.98 -8.09 -13.25
C THR A 581 -12.80 -7.68 -11.79
N THR A 582 -11.93 -6.70 -11.51
CA THR A 582 -11.67 -6.22 -10.14
C THR A 582 -12.91 -5.59 -9.49
N VAL A 583 -13.66 -4.77 -10.23
CA VAL A 583 -14.85 -4.07 -9.70
C VAL A 583 -16.06 -5.02 -9.58
N TRP A 584 -16.34 -5.84 -10.59
CA TRP A 584 -17.44 -6.80 -10.56
C TRP A 584 -17.29 -7.82 -9.44
N GLY A 585 -16.06 -8.26 -9.15
CA GLY A 585 -15.76 -9.18 -8.05
C GLY A 585 -16.14 -8.68 -6.64
N ARG A 586 -16.41 -7.38 -6.46
CA ARG A 586 -16.79 -6.79 -5.16
C ARG A 586 -18.28 -6.52 -4.99
N VAL A 587 -19.07 -6.69 -6.04
CA VAL A 587 -20.51 -6.36 -6.02
C VAL A 587 -21.28 -7.15 -4.97
N SER A 588 -21.05 -8.46 -4.88
CA SER A 588 -21.73 -9.34 -3.91
C SER A 588 -21.43 -8.95 -2.46
N GLU A 589 -20.16 -8.62 -2.16
CA GLU A 589 -19.73 -8.18 -0.82
C GLU A 589 -20.41 -6.85 -0.45
N HIS A 590 -20.36 -5.87 -1.34
CA HIS A 590 -20.99 -4.56 -1.12
C HIS A 590 -22.50 -4.65 -0.96
N ALA A 591 -23.19 -5.46 -1.78
CA ALA A 591 -24.63 -5.67 -1.68
C ALA A 591 -25.03 -6.15 -0.27
N ARG A 592 -24.27 -7.12 0.28
CA ARG A 592 -24.52 -7.67 1.62
C ARG A 592 -24.26 -6.64 2.72
N LYS A 593 -23.15 -5.90 2.64
CA LYS A 593 -22.82 -4.83 3.60
C LYS A 593 -23.88 -3.73 3.60
N LEU A 594 -24.33 -3.31 2.43
CA LEU A 594 -25.36 -2.29 2.27
C LEU A 594 -26.73 -2.78 2.77
N ALA A 595 -27.11 -4.02 2.48
CA ALA A 595 -28.35 -4.61 2.98
C ALA A 595 -28.34 -4.72 4.52
N LEU A 596 -27.19 -5.06 5.11
CA LEU A 596 -27.00 -5.04 6.56
C LEU A 596 -27.17 -3.62 7.13
N ILE A 597 -26.53 -2.61 6.54
CA ILE A 597 -26.65 -1.21 6.98
C ILE A 597 -28.09 -0.70 6.83
N TYR A 598 -28.79 -1.12 5.78
CA TYR A 598 -30.22 -0.85 5.60
C TYR A 598 -31.05 -1.39 6.75
N ALA A 599 -30.91 -2.69 7.05
CA ALA A 599 -31.72 -3.35 8.09
C ALA A 599 -31.51 -2.72 9.47
N VAL A 600 -30.27 -2.36 9.82
CA VAL A 600 -29.97 -1.70 11.11
C VAL A 600 -30.39 -0.23 11.15
N SER A 601 -30.47 0.44 9.99
CA SER A 601 -31.06 1.78 9.90
C SER A 601 -32.55 1.72 10.17
N GLU A 602 -33.24 0.75 9.55
CA GLU A 602 -34.68 0.55 9.66
C GLU A 602 -35.09 0.22 11.11
N ASN A 603 -34.37 -0.72 11.73
CA ASN A 603 -34.63 -1.16 13.10
C ASN A 603 -33.34 -1.63 13.77
N HIS A 604 -32.76 -0.79 14.64
CA HIS A 604 -31.53 -1.11 15.36
C HIS A 604 -31.72 -2.16 16.46
N GLU A 605 -32.91 -2.26 17.06
CA GLU A 605 -33.19 -3.19 18.16
C GLU A 605 -33.41 -4.62 17.67
N ARG A 606 -34.12 -4.79 16.54
CA ARG A 606 -34.44 -6.08 15.94
C ARG A 606 -34.28 -6.03 14.42
N PRO A 607 -33.04 -5.83 13.93
CA PRO A 607 -32.80 -5.80 12.49
C PRO A 607 -33.02 -7.19 11.89
N GLU A 608 -33.55 -7.20 10.68
CA GLU A 608 -33.67 -8.37 9.81
C GLU A 608 -33.45 -7.91 8.36
N ILE A 609 -32.65 -8.65 7.59
CA ILE A 609 -32.41 -8.35 6.18
C ILE A 609 -33.56 -8.95 5.38
N GLY A 610 -34.56 -8.11 5.11
CA GLY A 610 -35.72 -8.40 4.28
C GLY A 610 -35.49 -8.18 2.79
N LYS A 611 -36.47 -8.59 1.96
CA LYS A 611 -36.43 -8.43 0.50
C LYS A 611 -36.19 -6.97 0.07
N THR A 612 -36.80 -6.01 0.74
CA THR A 612 -36.66 -4.57 0.42
C THR A 612 -35.22 -4.09 0.60
N ALA A 613 -34.58 -4.45 1.72
CA ALA A 613 -33.19 -4.13 2.02
C ALA A 613 -32.24 -4.70 0.96
N ALA A 614 -32.40 -6.00 0.65
CA ALA A 614 -31.61 -6.67 -0.38
C ALA A 614 -31.81 -6.05 -1.77
N SER A 615 -33.06 -5.82 -2.18
CA SER A 615 -33.39 -5.24 -3.50
C SER A 615 -32.84 -3.82 -3.65
N TRP A 616 -32.93 -3.01 -2.60
CA TRP A 616 -32.35 -1.67 -2.58
C TRP A 616 -30.82 -1.73 -2.73
N ALA A 617 -30.17 -2.57 -1.94
CA ALA A 617 -28.71 -2.70 -1.94
C ALA A 617 -28.20 -3.15 -3.30
N SER A 618 -28.83 -4.17 -3.90
CA SER A 618 -28.53 -4.67 -5.24
C SER A 618 -28.68 -3.60 -6.31
N ARG A 619 -29.81 -2.88 -6.33
CA ARG A 619 -30.05 -1.80 -7.29
C ARG A 619 -29.00 -0.69 -7.17
N LEU A 620 -28.68 -0.28 -5.94
CA LEU A 620 -27.68 0.76 -5.70
C LEU A 620 -26.30 0.33 -6.18
N ILE A 621 -25.84 -0.85 -5.78
CA ILE A 621 -24.47 -1.27 -6.10
C ILE A 621 -24.29 -1.62 -7.57
N LEU A 622 -25.27 -2.26 -8.21
CA LEU A 622 -25.19 -2.58 -9.64
C LEU A 622 -25.15 -1.30 -10.48
N HIS A 623 -26.00 -0.33 -10.15
CA HIS A 623 -25.96 0.98 -10.80
C HIS A 623 -24.60 1.65 -10.59
N GLN A 624 -24.11 1.64 -9.34
CA GLN A 624 -22.88 2.35 -9.01
C GLN A 624 -21.64 1.71 -9.62
N THR A 625 -21.58 0.38 -9.70
CA THR A 625 -20.53 -0.35 -10.41
C THR A 625 -20.49 0.00 -11.89
N LYS A 626 -21.65 -0.05 -12.58
CA LYS A 626 -21.76 0.33 -14.00
C LYS A 626 -21.29 1.78 -14.20
N ARG A 627 -21.68 2.70 -13.31
CA ARG A 627 -21.30 4.12 -13.38
C ARG A 627 -19.80 4.31 -13.14
N MET A 628 -19.23 3.61 -12.15
CA MET A 628 -17.80 3.67 -11.83
C MET A 628 -16.94 3.20 -13.00
N LEU A 629 -17.30 2.08 -13.63
CA LEU A 629 -16.59 1.55 -14.78
C LEU A 629 -16.68 2.49 -16.00
N PHE A 630 -17.87 3.00 -16.29
CA PHE A 630 -18.08 4.02 -17.34
C PHE A 630 -17.21 5.26 -17.13
N MET A 631 -17.16 5.78 -15.90
CA MET A 631 -16.37 6.96 -15.57
C MET A 631 -14.87 6.68 -15.63
N ALA A 632 -14.42 5.51 -15.16
CA ALA A 632 -13.02 5.10 -15.22
C ALA A 632 -12.52 5.01 -16.68
N GLN A 633 -13.24 4.30 -17.56
CA GLN A 633 -12.92 4.22 -19.00
C GLN A 633 -12.90 5.60 -19.67
N SER A 634 -13.73 6.53 -19.21
CA SER A 634 -13.83 7.86 -19.81
C SER A 634 -12.74 8.86 -19.36
N HIS A 635 -12.05 8.61 -18.24
CA HIS A 635 -11.19 9.61 -17.59
C HIS A 635 -9.78 9.12 -17.23
N VAL A 636 -9.57 7.82 -17.05
CA VAL A 636 -8.27 7.27 -16.68
C VAL A 636 -7.45 7.02 -17.94
N ALA A 637 -6.30 7.65 -18.01
CA ALA A 637 -5.40 7.58 -19.15
C ALA A 637 -4.10 6.85 -18.80
N ASP A 638 -3.64 5.99 -19.69
CA ASP A 638 -2.40 5.21 -19.49
C ASP A 638 -1.15 6.10 -19.59
N ASN A 639 -1.23 7.21 -20.33
CA ASN A 639 -0.13 8.13 -20.52
C ASN A 639 -0.61 9.58 -20.77
N PRO A 640 0.27 10.60 -20.68
CA PRO A 640 -0.12 12.00 -20.85
C PRO A 640 -0.76 12.32 -22.21
N PHE A 641 -0.38 11.61 -23.27
CA PHE A 641 -0.97 11.80 -24.60
C PHE A 641 -2.37 11.18 -24.66
N HIS A 642 -2.56 9.98 -24.11
CA HIS A 642 -3.88 9.37 -23.96
C HIS A 642 -4.82 10.28 -23.13
N ALA A 643 -4.31 10.96 -22.10
CA ALA A 643 -5.10 11.92 -21.31
C ALA A 643 -5.59 13.12 -22.14
N GLU A 644 -4.79 13.58 -23.10
CA GLU A 644 -5.20 14.62 -24.07
C GLU A 644 -6.25 14.09 -25.07
N CYS A 645 -6.11 12.84 -25.52
CA CYS A 645 -7.10 12.16 -26.37
C CYS A 645 -8.46 12.03 -25.66
N LEU A 646 -8.49 11.54 -24.43
CA LEU A 646 -9.73 11.44 -23.63
C LEU A 646 -10.37 12.80 -23.39
N ARG A 647 -9.57 13.82 -23.05
CA ARG A 647 -10.07 15.20 -22.93
C ARG A 647 -10.70 15.70 -24.23
N PHE A 648 -10.10 15.41 -25.38
CA PHE A 648 -10.66 15.77 -26.68
C PHE A 648 -12.05 15.14 -26.87
N LEU A 649 -12.17 13.82 -26.66
CA LEU A 649 -13.43 13.08 -26.79
C LEU A 649 -14.48 13.57 -25.80
N GLN A 650 -14.12 13.84 -24.54
CA GLN A 650 -15.04 14.41 -23.55
C GLN A 650 -15.60 15.77 -23.97
N LYS A 651 -14.79 16.65 -24.58
CA LYS A 651 -15.28 17.94 -25.09
C LYS A 651 -16.29 17.77 -26.21
N LEU A 652 -16.11 16.75 -27.06
CA LEU A 652 -17.09 16.39 -28.09
C LEU A 652 -18.35 15.78 -27.47
N ARG A 653 -18.25 14.82 -26.54
CA ARG A 653 -19.40 14.23 -25.84
C ARG A 653 -20.27 15.27 -25.13
N ALA A 654 -19.65 16.30 -24.53
CA ALA A 654 -20.34 17.39 -23.86
C ALA A 654 -20.90 18.47 -24.81
N ALA A 655 -20.62 18.40 -26.12
CA ALA A 655 -21.10 19.36 -27.10
C ALA A 655 -22.47 18.96 -27.67
N PRO A 656 -23.30 19.95 -28.07
CA PRO A 656 -24.48 19.70 -28.88
C PRO A 656 -24.09 18.89 -30.14
N ASP A 657 -24.91 17.90 -30.50
CA ASP A 657 -24.69 17.00 -31.65
C ASP A 657 -23.37 16.20 -31.61
N ARG A 658 -22.73 16.12 -30.43
CA ARG A 658 -21.40 15.51 -30.25
C ARG A 658 -20.34 16.04 -31.23
N ALA A 659 -20.46 17.31 -31.61
CA ALA A 659 -19.62 17.94 -32.63
C ALA A 659 -19.17 19.36 -32.23
N LEU A 660 -17.92 19.71 -32.56
CA LEU A 660 -17.38 21.06 -32.33
C LEU A 660 -16.57 21.60 -33.52
N PRO A 661 -16.71 22.90 -33.86
CA PRO A 661 -15.83 23.56 -34.82
C PRO A 661 -14.39 23.65 -34.33
N HIS A 662 -13.43 23.62 -35.26
CA HIS A 662 -11.99 23.59 -34.97
C HIS A 662 -11.53 24.71 -34.03
N GLY A 663 -11.88 25.97 -34.32
CA GLY A 663 -11.46 27.10 -33.49
C GLY A 663 -12.02 27.05 -32.06
N VAL A 664 -13.22 26.49 -31.89
CA VAL A 664 -13.84 26.31 -30.56
C VAL A 664 -13.15 25.19 -29.81
N LEU A 665 -12.89 24.05 -30.46
CA LEU A 665 -12.26 22.90 -29.83
C LEU A 665 -10.80 23.17 -29.47
N LEU A 666 -10.02 23.78 -30.37
CA LEU A 666 -8.63 24.19 -30.11
C LEU A 666 -8.55 25.13 -28.89
N LYS A 667 -9.42 26.14 -28.82
CA LYS A 667 -9.48 27.07 -27.67
C LYS A 667 -9.87 26.37 -26.36
N ARG A 668 -10.75 25.36 -26.41
CA ARG A 668 -11.17 24.58 -25.24
C ARG A 668 -10.08 23.62 -24.76
N MET A 669 -9.29 23.06 -25.66
CA MET A 669 -8.19 22.14 -25.33
C MET A 669 -6.97 22.85 -24.73
N LYS A 670 -6.78 24.15 -25.04
CA LYS A 670 -5.64 24.96 -24.55
C LYS A 670 -4.27 24.34 -24.87
N THR A 671 -4.17 23.61 -25.97
CA THR A 671 -2.96 22.96 -26.47
C THR A 671 -2.41 23.71 -27.68
N ASP A 672 -1.13 23.57 -27.99
CA ASP A 672 -0.53 24.19 -29.17
C ASP A 672 -1.02 23.51 -30.46
N ALA A 673 -0.93 24.23 -31.59
CA ALA A 673 -1.47 23.75 -32.86
C ALA A 673 -0.82 22.45 -33.37
N LYS A 674 0.46 22.21 -33.04
CA LYS A 674 1.19 21.01 -33.48
C LYS A 674 0.69 19.80 -32.70
N SER A 675 0.62 19.91 -31.38
CA SER A 675 0.07 18.86 -30.50
C SER A 675 -1.40 18.57 -30.82
N PHE A 676 -2.21 19.61 -31.06
CA PHE A 676 -3.61 19.46 -31.48
C PHE A 676 -3.75 18.66 -32.77
N SER A 677 -2.92 18.95 -33.77
CA SER A 677 -2.94 18.21 -35.04
C SER A 677 -2.58 16.74 -34.82
N GLY A 678 -1.60 16.44 -33.96
CA GLY A 678 -1.26 15.07 -33.59
C GLY A 678 -2.45 14.33 -32.97
N LEU A 679 -3.16 14.97 -32.03
CA LEU A 679 -4.36 14.39 -31.39
C LEU A 679 -5.45 14.08 -32.42
N VAL A 680 -5.75 15.02 -33.30
CA VAL A 680 -6.76 14.84 -34.36
C VAL A 680 -6.39 13.68 -35.26
N THR A 681 -5.15 13.63 -35.75
CA THR A 681 -4.68 12.57 -36.63
C THR A 681 -4.79 11.21 -35.95
N THR A 682 -4.36 11.09 -34.68
CA THR A 682 -4.47 9.82 -33.96
C THR A 682 -5.92 9.40 -33.75
N LEU A 683 -6.80 10.30 -33.29
CA LEU A 683 -8.21 9.98 -33.04
C LEU A 683 -8.97 9.66 -34.33
N GLU A 684 -8.65 10.33 -35.44
CA GLU A 684 -9.23 10.02 -36.76
C GLU A 684 -8.74 8.65 -37.27
N GLN A 685 -7.45 8.33 -37.09
CA GLN A 685 -6.90 7.02 -37.46
C GLN A 685 -7.46 5.87 -36.63
N ARG A 686 -7.75 6.09 -35.34
CA ARG A 686 -8.46 5.11 -34.48
C ARG A 686 -9.93 4.96 -34.84
N GLY A 687 -10.48 5.87 -35.64
CA GLY A 687 -11.91 5.90 -35.95
C GLY A 687 -12.79 6.48 -34.85
N ASP A 688 -12.21 7.11 -33.81
CA ASP A 688 -12.96 7.71 -32.69
C ASP A 688 -13.74 8.97 -33.12
N ILE A 689 -13.23 9.68 -34.14
CA ILE A 689 -13.80 10.93 -34.65
C ILE A 689 -13.88 10.96 -36.18
N VAL A 690 -14.83 11.74 -36.68
CA VAL A 690 -14.97 12.08 -38.10
C VAL A 690 -14.67 13.56 -38.28
N VAL A 691 -13.74 13.87 -39.18
CA VAL A 691 -13.40 15.25 -39.55
C VAL A 691 -14.23 15.68 -40.77
N GLN A 692 -15.16 16.62 -40.56
CA GLN A 692 -15.98 17.19 -41.62
C GLN A 692 -15.47 18.56 -42.04
N VAL A 693 -15.33 18.78 -43.35
CA VAL A 693 -14.99 20.09 -43.90
C VAL A 693 -16.29 20.85 -44.19
N GLN A 694 -16.47 22.01 -43.57
CA GLN A 694 -17.61 22.88 -43.81
C GLN A 694 -17.15 24.12 -44.61
N ALA A 695 -17.83 24.40 -45.72
CA ALA A 695 -17.61 25.63 -46.46
C ALA A 695 -18.25 26.80 -45.70
N THR A 696 -17.43 27.71 -45.17
CA THR A 696 -17.88 29.03 -44.69
C THR A 696 -17.58 30.09 -45.75
N SER A 697 -18.29 31.23 -45.71
CA SER A 697 -18.34 32.29 -46.75
C SER A 697 -17.02 33.01 -47.09
N GLY A 698 -15.86 32.45 -46.72
CA GLY A 698 -14.54 32.96 -47.09
C GLY A 698 -13.35 32.07 -46.68
N ARG A 699 -13.57 30.97 -45.95
CA ARG A 699 -12.52 29.99 -45.58
C ARG A 699 -13.16 28.61 -45.34
N THR A 700 -12.47 27.52 -45.66
CA THR A 700 -12.89 26.17 -45.29
C THR A 700 -12.69 25.95 -43.79
N GLY A 701 -13.77 25.73 -43.06
CA GLY A 701 -13.77 25.37 -41.65
C GLY A 701 -13.72 23.85 -41.47
N ARG A 702 -13.19 23.38 -40.34
CA ARG A 702 -13.26 21.97 -39.93
C ARG A 702 -14.17 21.82 -38.73
N ILE A 703 -15.01 20.79 -38.74
CA ILE A 703 -15.83 20.34 -37.62
C ILE A 703 -15.38 18.93 -37.25
N TYR A 704 -15.21 18.67 -35.97
CA TYR A 704 -14.88 17.37 -35.42
C TYR A 704 -16.13 16.78 -34.78
N ARG A 705 -16.47 15.53 -35.12
CA ARG A 705 -17.65 14.81 -34.60
C ARG A 705 -17.24 13.46 -34.06
N LEU A 706 -17.89 12.98 -33.00
CA LEU A 706 -17.66 11.64 -32.45
C LEU A 706 -18.23 10.56 -33.39
N ALA A 707 -17.47 9.50 -33.67
CA ALA A 707 -17.93 8.39 -34.51
C ALA A 707 -19.15 7.67 -33.90
N GLY A 708 -20.01 7.08 -34.73
CA GLY A 708 -21.24 6.40 -34.28
C GLY A 708 -22.44 7.32 -33.96
N SER A 709 -22.28 8.65 -34.02
CA SER A 709 -23.41 9.60 -33.91
C SER A 709 -24.13 9.80 -35.25
N SER A 710 -24.91 8.80 -35.69
CA SER A 710 -25.77 8.96 -36.86
C SER A 710 -26.91 9.96 -36.56
N SER A 711 -26.78 11.14 -37.13
CA SER A 711 -27.91 12.03 -37.42
C SER A 711 -28.33 11.80 -38.87
N ASP A 712 -28.68 10.57 -39.21
CA ASP A 712 -29.47 10.28 -40.41
C ASP A 712 -30.95 10.40 -40.06
N ALA A 713 -31.37 11.62 -39.70
CA ALA A 713 -32.73 12.06 -39.93
C ALA A 713 -32.76 12.62 -41.34
N THR A 714 -33.15 11.74 -42.25
CA THR A 714 -33.55 11.98 -43.63
C THR A 714 -34.22 13.36 -43.80
N LYS A 715 -33.53 14.28 -44.50
CA LYS A 715 -34.22 15.29 -45.30
C LYS A 715 -34.87 14.55 -46.48
N GLY A 716 -36.08 14.04 -46.25
CA GLY A 716 -36.99 13.69 -47.32
C GLY A 716 -37.41 14.97 -48.04
N GLY A 717 -36.76 15.26 -49.16
CA GLY A 717 -37.21 16.23 -50.15
C GLY A 717 -37.26 15.52 -51.50
N GLY A 718 -38.46 15.23 -51.96
CA GLY A 718 -38.77 14.48 -53.18
C GLY A 718 -40.09 13.77 -53.04
#